data_AF-A0A1F5PX30-F1
#
_entry.id   AF-A0A1F5PX30-F1
#
_cell.length_a   1.000
_cell.length_b   1.000
_cell.length_c   1.000
_cell.angle_alpha   90.00
_cell.angle_beta   90.00
_cell.angle_gamma   90.00
#
_symmetry.space_group_name_H-M   'P 1'
#
loop_
_entity.id
_entity.type
_entity.pdbx_description
1 polymer ?
#
loop_
_entity_poly.entity_id
_entity_poly.type
_entity_poly.pdbx_seq_one_letter_code
_entity_poly.pdbx_strand_id
1 'polypeptide(L)'
;MSPERGGIHPIYERIGEEVGPAPTDFKAETKGSPEALSEELFALWQDYRRLAKTKDADPTKLLDLKHAIAQRWHDPKVQEVFKTNLDRSLVEEARTFSPAVNFGRLQRNRNGHQSRREALQREIFQHRDKDPDELTQIEVAELTGKINGEEKQLEGLEKQNPELAARLSFERVREYRKQLSKDGFIWTPSREEYFRKIIDHLVVVNQNRPLLLSGETGTGKTRLARAVAKRLTGKPAYEVGEEAKTDIRPLLGSRTIDAQGSYVNYGQLGQALSGKETSRDKEVGDGGIFYMDEMNGYPPDALRSLVKQVSGRRTGEEVSFAAWYGAKEKFAQNFGFLGSANLASEKHPDRAELPVEVARELATLEIDYPPQTPKDPEFYEMMLASLMDQNGRIRLSATELAPEYEDIADTTTNEKHKQLNEQPEAGGTLWRFANLVADVQRSYKGEDNTLTPTDRDASYLRAAVLDPGLVLSWLAAYRKSAQRQEVSLQAFLNEKLQTWADQKTYPEEDRNLLAKFISKFNLDAPVGPQRIEHTILSPHEIGVLSPRVPRTAETLKDAPAPIEHEEYLPDGTRVVFTDRSSQVKGGTRMTKMGDPKKQVWTFQGWGLNEHDGQAVMKNDDDEVKLVPITEWDTKWGVVSGNFTERFEGREIKLDVLEARKQSEQFYKEHNLAEFAANLPRDIKFSRDGEARIREALKMGFDRAMILPASELQSRSIEALATELATKPQPGLAANEQFTTPYFETGTKTARTDNRPKGKAYMLLYSSGAIPAKTRNQTPTQLYPMFKAKKWDGLTLAEYLLLQRKESEQNKDHRFDAYSDTPANSQWTWILDSRVPQTDPNAPAGVVRAGWNPGARRVVVARDGVEVSISGLGARPAVVVEIL
;
A
#
# COMPACT_ATOMS: atom_id res chain seq x y z
N MET A 1 -19.67 11.69 11.04
CA MET A 1 -20.63 11.25 10.01
C MET A 1 -20.42 9.77 9.76
N SER A 2 -21.43 8.96 10.07
CA SER A 2 -21.40 7.49 9.97
C SER A 2 -21.23 7.02 8.52
N PRO A 3 -20.50 5.93 8.25
CA PRO A 3 -20.42 5.33 6.93
C PRO A 3 -21.64 4.43 6.69
N GLU A 4 -22.82 5.04 6.63
CA GLU A 4 -23.98 4.44 5.96
C GLU A 4 -24.16 5.16 4.63
N ARG A 5 -23.90 4.44 3.53
CA ARG A 5 -24.47 4.57 2.16
C ARG A 5 -23.42 4.26 1.10
N GLY A 6 -23.71 3.21 0.32
CA GLY A 6 -23.12 2.96 -0.99
C GLY A 6 -22.40 1.63 -1.07
N GLY A 7 -23.13 0.57 -1.44
CA GLY A 7 -22.51 -0.61 -2.03
C GLY A 7 -21.55 -0.16 -3.12
N ILE A 8 -20.32 -0.67 -3.08
CA ILE A 8 -19.31 -0.42 -4.10
C ILE A 8 -19.82 -1.14 -5.35
N HIS A 9 -20.68 -0.49 -6.14
CA HIS A 9 -20.86 -0.87 -7.54
C HIS A 9 -19.47 -0.77 -8.18
N PRO A 10 -18.92 -1.86 -8.71
CA PRO A 10 -17.62 -1.81 -9.35
C PRO A 10 -17.61 -0.73 -10.43
N ILE A 11 -16.54 0.07 -10.49
CA ILE A 11 -16.44 1.22 -11.38
C ILE A 11 -16.74 0.83 -12.84
N TYR A 12 -16.39 -0.39 -13.26
CA TYR A 12 -16.67 -0.91 -14.58
C TYR A 12 -18.16 -1.10 -14.90
N GLU A 13 -19.01 -1.45 -13.92
CA GLU A 13 -20.46 -1.60 -14.14
C GLU A 13 -21.08 -0.23 -14.45
N ARG A 14 -20.68 0.80 -13.69
CA ARG A 14 -21.13 2.17 -13.95
C ARG A 14 -20.65 2.72 -15.27
N ILE A 15 -19.43 2.40 -15.70
CA ILE A 15 -18.96 2.77 -17.04
C ILE A 15 -19.88 2.12 -18.08
N GLY A 16 -20.13 0.81 -17.97
CA GLY A 16 -21.02 0.08 -18.88
C GLY A 16 -22.45 0.63 -18.93
N GLU A 17 -23.03 1.00 -17.78
CA GLU A 17 -24.34 1.66 -17.71
C GLU A 17 -24.35 3.01 -18.41
N GLU A 18 -23.27 3.80 -18.27
CA GLU A 18 -23.21 5.18 -18.75
C GLU A 18 -22.99 5.29 -20.27
N VAL A 19 -22.24 4.35 -20.86
CA VAL A 19 -21.97 4.31 -22.31
C VAL A 19 -22.87 3.34 -23.08
N GLY A 20 -23.54 2.39 -22.42
CA GLY A 20 -24.45 1.44 -23.06
C GLY A 20 -23.74 0.35 -23.88
N PRO A 21 -24.48 -0.46 -24.67
CA PRO A 21 -23.91 -1.51 -25.53
C PRO A 21 -23.25 -0.93 -26.79
N ALA A 22 -22.26 -1.66 -27.33
CA ALA A 22 -21.57 -1.25 -28.55
C ALA A 22 -22.53 -1.22 -29.76
N PRO A 23 -22.45 -0.19 -30.63
CA PRO A 23 -23.18 -0.19 -31.91
C PRO A 23 -22.81 -1.40 -32.77
N THR A 24 -23.76 -1.93 -33.55
CA THR A 24 -23.58 -3.11 -34.41
C THR A 24 -22.45 -2.98 -35.44
N ASP A 25 -22.07 -1.74 -35.81
CA ASP A 25 -21.00 -1.44 -36.77
C ASP A 25 -19.71 -0.91 -36.12
N PHE A 26 -19.55 -1.07 -34.80
CA PHE A 26 -18.40 -0.54 -34.08
C PHE A 26 -17.09 -1.25 -34.50
N LYS A 27 -16.19 -0.50 -35.14
CA LYS A 27 -14.80 -0.90 -35.36
C LYS A 27 -13.91 -0.17 -34.37
N ALA A 28 -13.25 -0.93 -33.50
CA ALA A 28 -12.24 -0.40 -32.58
C ALA A 28 -11.03 0.10 -33.39
N GLU A 29 -11.01 1.39 -33.73
CA GLU A 29 -9.82 2.08 -34.27
C GLU A 29 -9.07 2.77 -33.12
N THR A 30 -8.43 1.99 -32.27
CA THR A 30 -7.61 2.53 -31.17
C THR A 30 -6.16 2.13 -31.38
N LYS A 31 -5.33 3.09 -31.81
CA LYS A 31 -3.86 2.96 -31.81
C LYS A 31 -3.37 3.05 -30.36
N GLY A 32 -2.85 1.94 -29.82
CA GLY A 32 -2.28 1.89 -28.47
C GLY A 32 -2.30 0.47 -27.92
N SER A 33 -1.54 0.19 -26.86
CA SER A 33 -1.65 -1.08 -26.14
C SER A 33 -2.94 -1.11 -25.30
N PRO A 34 -3.52 -2.30 -25.02
CA PRO A 34 -4.68 -2.42 -24.15
C PRO A 34 -4.50 -1.76 -22.77
N GLU A 35 -3.28 -1.75 -22.24
CA GLU A 35 -2.90 -1.10 -20.99
C GLU A 35 -3.00 0.43 -21.08
N ALA A 36 -2.46 1.02 -22.16
CA ALA A 36 -2.52 2.46 -22.38
C ALA A 36 -3.97 2.96 -22.61
N LEU A 37 -4.77 2.18 -23.32
CA LEU A 37 -6.18 2.49 -23.59
C LEU A 37 -7.06 2.29 -22.35
N SER A 38 -6.77 1.29 -21.51
CA SER A 38 -7.41 1.12 -20.19
C SER A 38 -7.12 2.32 -19.27
N GLU A 39 -5.94 2.91 -19.37
CA GLU A 39 -5.58 4.11 -18.63
C GLU A 39 -6.30 5.36 -19.13
N GLU A 40 -6.38 5.55 -20.43
CA GLU A 40 -7.13 6.65 -21.03
C GLU A 40 -8.61 6.57 -20.63
N LEU A 41 -9.18 5.37 -20.70
CA LEU A 41 -10.54 5.07 -20.25
C LEU A 41 -10.78 5.48 -18.79
N PHE A 42 -9.87 5.15 -17.87
CA PHE A 42 -10.00 5.55 -16.46
C PHE A 42 -9.96 7.07 -16.28
N ALA A 43 -9.02 7.74 -16.96
CA ALA A 43 -8.89 9.20 -16.90
C ALA A 43 -10.14 9.91 -17.41
N LEU A 44 -10.63 9.48 -18.58
CA LEU A 44 -11.86 9.99 -19.19
C LEU A 44 -13.06 9.78 -18.26
N TRP A 45 -13.15 8.62 -17.60
CA TRP A 45 -14.22 8.35 -16.64
C TRP A 45 -14.17 9.28 -15.42
N GLN A 46 -12.99 9.60 -14.88
CA GLN A 46 -12.87 10.54 -13.77
C GLN A 46 -13.20 11.97 -14.18
N ASP A 47 -12.77 12.38 -15.38
CA ASP A 47 -13.10 13.68 -15.95
C ASP A 47 -14.60 13.83 -16.15
N TYR A 48 -15.24 12.78 -16.69
CA TYR A 48 -16.69 12.70 -16.80
C TYR A 48 -17.38 12.84 -15.43
N ARG A 49 -16.97 12.06 -14.42
CA ARG A 49 -17.55 12.14 -13.07
C ARG A 49 -17.35 13.50 -12.39
N ARG A 50 -16.19 14.13 -12.59
CA ARG A 50 -15.89 15.45 -12.04
C ARG A 50 -16.76 16.51 -12.70
N LEU A 51 -16.81 16.51 -14.02
CA LEU A 51 -17.61 17.47 -14.78
C LEU A 51 -19.10 17.30 -14.48
N ALA A 52 -19.61 16.07 -14.44
CA ALA A 52 -21.01 15.74 -14.15
C ALA A 52 -21.48 16.15 -12.75
N LYS A 53 -20.57 16.38 -11.79
CA LYS A 53 -20.89 16.89 -10.44
C LYS A 53 -20.97 18.42 -10.36
N THR A 54 -20.57 19.12 -11.42
CA THR A 54 -20.57 20.59 -11.45
C THR A 54 -21.98 21.09 -11.78
N LYS A 55 -22.48 22.10 -11.06
CA LYS A 55 -23.85 22.61 -11.23
C LYS A 55 -24.14 23.13 -12.64
N ASP A 56 -23.14 23.64 -13.34
CA ASP A 56 -23.24 24.27 -14.68
C ASP A 56 -22.37 23.54 -15.72
N ALA A 57 -22.36 22.20 -15.69
CA ALA A 57 -21.55 21.40 -16.60
C ALA A 57 -21.97 21.59 -18.08
N ASP A 58 -21.00 21.88 -18.95
CA ASP A 58 -21.22 21.99 -20.40
C ASP A 58 -21.68 20.63 -20.98
N PRO A 59 -22.91 20.54 -21.50
CA PRO A 59 -23.48 19.29 -22.03
C PRO A 59 -22.66 18.72 -23.19
N THR A 60 -22.04 19.58 -23.98
CA THR A 60 -21.26 19.19 -25.16
C THR A 60 -19.99 18.45 -24.74
N LYS A 61 -19.29 18.98 -23.73
CA LYS A 61 -18.08 18.34 -23.17
C LYS A 61 -18.39 17.02 -22.47
N LEU A 62 -19.56 16.90 -21.82
CA LEU A 62 -20.01 15.64 -21.23
C LEU A 62 -20.25 14.58 -22.32
N LEU A 63 -20.86 14.97 -23.45
CA LEU A 63 -21.09 14.08 -24.59
C LEU A 63 -19.78 13.64 -25.25
N ASP A 64 -18.84 14.56 -25.44
CA ASP A 64 -17.51 14.26 -25.99
C ASP A 64 -16.73 13.26 -25.11
N LEU A 65 -16.76 13.46 -23.78
CA LEU A 65 -16.17 12.54 -22.82
C LEU A 65 -16.86 11.17 -22.87
N LYS A 66 -18.19 11.11 -22.95
CA LYS A 66 -18.92 9.83 -23.11
C LYS A 66 -18.52 9.08 -24.37
N HIS A 67 -18.43 9.77 -25.52
CA HIS A 67 -17.98 9.14 -26.76
C HIS A 67 -16.53 8.63 -26.66
N ALA A 68 -15.63 9.40 -26.06
CA ALA A 68 -14.26 8.96 -25.84
C ALA A 68 -14.20 7.73 -24.91
N ILE A 69 -14.98 7.70 -23.82
CA ILE A 69 -15.10 6.54 -22.92
C ILE A 69 -15.62 5.33 -23.70
N ALA A 70 -16.69 5.49 -24.49
CA ALA A 70 -17.31 4.40 -25.26
C ALA A 70 -16.30 3.78 -26.25
N GLN A 71 -15.53 4.63 -26.95
CA GLN A 71 -14.51 4.17 -27.90
C GLN A 71 -13.44 3.28 -27.27
N ARG A 72 -13.09 3.47 -25.99
CA ARG A 72 -12.12 2.61 -25.28
C ARG A 72 -12.80 1.45 -24.56
N TRP A 73 -13.96 1.70 -23.96
CA TRP A 73 -14.70 0.70 -23.18
C TRP A 73 -15.16 -0.48 -24.01
N HIS A 74 -15.46 -0.29 -25.30
CA HIS A 74 -15.93 -1.39 -26.16
C HIS A 74 -14.83 -2.32 -26.67
N ASP A 75 -13.54 -2.05 -26.39
CA ASP A 75 -12.47 -3.01 -26.65
C ASP A 75 -12.40 -4.06 -25.50
N PRO A 76 -12.62 -5.36 -25.78
CA PRO A 76 -12.62 -6.41 -24.76
C PRO A 76 -11.30 -6.54 -24.00
N LYS A 77 -10.16 -6.33 -24.66
CA LYS A 77 -8.84 -6.42 -24.01
C LYS A 77 -8.64 -5.25 -23.05
N VAL A 78 -9.13 -4.07 -23.42
CA VAL A 78 -9.11 -2.89 -22.56
C VAL A 78 -9.97 -3.10 -21.32
N GLN A 79 -11.18 -3.69 -21.47
CA GLN A 79 -12.02 -4.03 -20.33
C GLN A 79 -11.36 -5.03 -19.39
N GLU A 80 -10.72 -6.07 -19.92
CA GLU A 80 -10.05 -7.11 -19.14
C GLU A 80 -8.90 -6.54 -18.31
N VAL A 81 -8.04 -5.74 -18.93
CA VAL A 81 -6.94 -5.04 -18.24
C VAL A 81 -7.47 -4.06 -17.20
N PHE A 82 -8.52 -3.29 -17.53
CA PHE A 82 -9.14 -2.35 -16.61
C PHE A 82 -9.72 -3.03 -15.38
N LYS A 83 -10.46 -4.14 -15.57
CA LYS A 83 -11.03 -4.95 -14.48
C LYS A 83 -9.94 -5.55 -13.62
N THR A 84 -8.93 -6.16 -14.22
CA THR A 84 -7.80 -6.79 -13.51
C THR A 84 -7.07 -5.78 -12.62
N ASN A 85 -6.77 -4.59 -13.14
CA ASN A 85 -6.09 -3.54 -12.37
C ASN A 85 -6.96 -2.99 -11.23
N LEU A 86 -8.27 -2.86 -11.45
CA LEU A 86 -9.20 -2.40 -10.42
C LEU A 86 -9.39 -3.44 -9.32
N ASP A 87 -9.57 -4.70 -9.68
CA ASP A 87 -9.74 -5.81 -8.74
C ASP A 87 -8.47 -6.00 -7.90
N ARG A 88 -7.28 -5.89 -8.50
CA ARG A 88 -6.00 -5.86 -7.76
C ARG A 88 -5.97 -4.76 -6.69
N SER A 89 -6.39 -3.54 -7.05
CA SER A 89 -6.45 -2.41 -6.12
C SER A 89 -7.49 -2.62 -4.99
N LEU A 90 -8.64 -3.24 -5.29
CA LEU A 90 -9.70 -3.51 -4.32
C LEU A 90 -9.33 -4.63 -3.33
N VAL A 91 -8.65 -5.68 -3.83
CA VAL A 91 -8.13 -6.78 -2.99
C VAL A 91 -7.07 -6.28 -2.02
N GLU A 92 -6.19 -5.39 -2.45
CA GLU A 92 -5.19 -4.76 -1.58
C GLU A 92 -5.82 -3.84 -0.54
N GLU A 93 -6.87 -3.07 -0.90
CA GLU A 93 -7.63 -2.25 0.05
C GLU A 93 -8.36 -3.09 1.12
N ALA A 94 -8.81 -4.30 0.77
CA ALA A 94 -9.52 -5.19 1.68
C ALA A 94 -8.60 -5.85 2.73
N ARG A 95 -7.33 -6.13 2.39
CA ARG A 95 -6.35 -6.78 3.30
C ARG A 95 -6.00 -5.94 4.54
N THR A 96 -6.15 -4.62 4.48
CA THR A 96 -5.68 -3.69 5.51
C THR A 96 -6.67 -3.45 6.67
N PHE A 97 -7.91 -3.98 6.62
CA PHE A 97 -9.03 -3.41 7.40
C PHE A 97 -9.10 -3.78 8.90
N SER A 98 -8.39 -4.80 9.38
CA SER A 98 -8.51 -5.22 10.80
C SER A 98 -7.69 -4.35 11.78
N PRO A 99 -6.43 -3.94 11.49
CA PRO A 99 -5.66 -3.01 12.31
C PRO A 99 -5.91 -1.52 12.00
N ALA A 100 -6.45 -1.21 10.81
CA ALA A 100 -6.63 0.16 10.32
C ALA A 100 -7.63 1.01 11.12
N VAL A 101 -8.53 0.41 11.90
CA VAL A 101 -9.54 1.16 12.66
C VAL A 101 -8.92 1.92 13.84
N ASN A 102 -8.01 1.29 14.59
CA ASN A 102 -7.31 1.94 15.70
C ASN A 102 -6.30 2.98 15.19
N PHE A 103 -5.55 2.64 14.15
CA PHE A 103 -4.60 3.56 13.53
C PHE A 103 -5.31 4.76 12.89
N GLY A 104 -6.33 4.55 12.06
CA GLY A 104 -7.07 5.62 11.40
C GLY A 104 -7.82 6.51 12.38
N ARG A 105 -8.20 6.00 13.56
CA ARG A 105 -8.65 6.82 14.67
C ARG A 105 -7.52 7.68 15.23
N LEU A 106 -6.35 7.10 15.55
CA LEU A 106 -5.20 7.82 16.10
C LEU A 106 -4.68 8.91 15.14
N GLN A 107 -4.59 8.63 13.84
CA GLN A 107 -4.17 9.63 12.85
C GLN A 107 -5.20 10.74 12.68
N ARG A 108 -6.51 10.42 12.68
CA ARG A 108 -7.57 11.45 12.66
C ARG A 108 -7.57 12.29 13.93
N ASN A 109 -7.33 11.68 15.09
CA ASN A 109 -7.20 12.40 16.35
C ASN A 109 -5.97 13.30 16.34
N ARG A 110 -4.79 12.80 15.96
CA ARG A 110 -3.56 13.59 15.84
C ARG A 110 -3.77 14.79 14.91
N ASN A 111 -4.28 14.54 13.71
CA ASN A 111 -4.55 15.61 12.74
C ASN A 111 -5.62 16.59 13.26
N GLY A 112 -6.63 16.09 13.98
CA GLY A 112 -7.66 16.90 14.61
C GLY A 112 -7.12 17.79 15.74
N HIS A 113 -6.31 17.21 16.64
CA HIS A 113 -5.62 17.91 17.72
C HIS A 113 -4.64 18.94 17.16
N GLN A 114 -3.88 18.59 16.11
CA GLN A 114 -2.98 19.51 15.43
C GLN A 114 -3.75 20.66 14.78
N SER A 115 -4.84 20.37 14.06
CA SER A 115 -5.69 21.40 13.45
C SER A 115 -6.33 22.31 14.50
N ARG A 116 -6.79 21.75 15.63
CA ARG A 116 -7.34 22.53 16.75
C ARG A 116 -6.27 23.40 17.39
N ARG A 117 -5.08 22.86 17.64
CA ARG A 117 -3.95 23.61 18.18
C ARG A 117 -3.56 24.77 17.25
N GLU A 118 -3.47 24.50 15.95
CA GLU A 118 -3.20 25.55 14.96
C GLU A 118 -4.31 26.60 14.90
N ALA A 119 -5.58 26.20 15.00
CA ALA A 119 -6.70 27.13 15.03
C ALA A 119 -6.62 28.03 16.26
N LEU A 120 -6.34 27.47 17.44
CA LEU A 120 -6.11 28.23 18.66
C LEU A 120 -4.89 29.15 18.52
N GLN A 121 -3.79 28.67 17.98
CA GLN A 121 -2.62 29.51 17.74
C GLN A 121 -2.90 30.66 16.77
N ARG A 122 -3.71 30.44 15.73
CA ARG A 122 -4.19 31.51 14.85
C ARG A 122 -5.13 32.47 15.56
N GLU A 123 -6.00 31.97 16.41
CA GLU A 123 -6.90 32.79 17.23
C GLU A 123 -6.10 33.67 18.19
N ILE A 124 -5.10 33.11 18.88
CA ILE A 124 -4.17 33.88 19.71
C ILE A 124 -3.41 34.89 18.85
N PHE A 125 -2.94 34.51 17.66
CA PHE A 125 -2.28 35.45 16.74
C PHE A 125 -3.20 36.61 16.33
N GLN A 126 -4.47 36.32 16.04
CA GLN A 126 -5.48 37.30 15.62
C GLN A 126 -5.95 38.20 16.79
N HIS A 127 -5.92 37.70 18.02
CA HIS A 127 -6.42 38.38 19.22
C HIS A 127 -5.33 38.72 20.25
N ARG A 128 -4.08 38.82 19.79
CA ARG A 128 -2.89 39.20 20.57
C ARG A 128 -2.92 40.62 21.18
N ASP A 129 -3.93 41.42 20.86
CA ASP A 129 -4.24 42.68 21.58
C ASP A 129 -4.81 42.42 22.98
N LYS A 130 -5.21 41.19 23.29
CA LYS A 130 -5.69 40.72 24.58
C LYS A 130 -4.69 39.72 25.14
N ASP A 131 -4.47 39.73 26.46
CA ASP A 131 -3.70 38.66 27.10
C ASP A 131 -4.34 37.31 26.73
N PRO A 132 -3.57 36.33 26.22
CA PRO A 132 -4.13 35.04 25.87
C PRO A 132 -4.77 34.46 27.13
N ASP A 133 -6.06 34.12 27.05
CA ASP A 133 -6.78 33.49 28.16
C ASP A 133 -5.98 32.31 28.70
N GLU A 134 -5.76 32.23 30.02
CA GLU A 134 -4.94 31.18 30.64
C GLU A 134 -5.44 29.79 30.22
N LEU A 135 -6.74 29.63 30.02
CA LEU A 135 -7.38 28.41 29.53
C LEU A 135 -6.94 28.04 28.10
N THR A 136 -6.73 29.04 27.24
CA THR A 136 -6.27 28.84 25.86
C THR A 136 -4.82 28.35 25.84
N GLN A 137 -3.96 28.91 26.69
CA GLN A 137 -2.57 28.47 26.82
C GLN A 137 -2.49 27.03 27.37
N ILE A 138 -3.34 26.71 28.35
CA ILE A 138 -3.48 25.35 28.88
C ILE A 138 -3.96 24.37 27.80
N GLU A 139 -4.97 24.74 26.99
CA GLU A 139 -5.47 23.90 25.89
C GLU A 139 -4.36 23.61 24.85
N VAL A 140 -3.55 24.61 24.49
CA VAL A 140 -2.41 24.43 23.58
C VAL A 140 -1.37 23.46 24.15
N ALA A 141 -1.05 23.57 25.44
CA ALA A 141 -0.12 22.67 26.11
C ALA A 141 -0.68 21.23 26.18
N GLU A 142 -1.95 21.07 26.53
CA GLU A 142 -2.63 19.77 26.55
C GLU A 142 -2.67 19.10 25.17
N LEU A 143 -3.04 19.85 24.13
CA LEU A 143 -3.08 19.35 22.75
C LEU A 143 -1.69 18.91 22.30
N THR A 144 -0.64 19.64 22.70
CA THR A 144 0.75 19.25 22.42
C THR A 144 1.11 17.92 23.09
N GLY A 145 0.72 17.73 24.36
CA GLY A 145 0.88 16.44 25.04
C GLY A 145 0.14 15.28 24.36
N LYS A 146 -1.11 15.52 23.90
CA LYS A 146 -1.92 14.54 23.15
C LYS A 146 -1.26 14.16 21.83
N ILE A 147 -0.82 15.14 21.04
CA ILE A 147 -0.14 14.93 19.76
C ILE A 147 1.11 14.06 19.95
N ASN A 148 1.97 14.39 20.92
CA ASN A 148 3.19 13.62 21.19
C ASN A 148 2.88 12.17 21.63
N GLY A 149 1.82 11.98 22.41
CA GLY A 149 1.37 10.65 22.84
C GLY A 149 0.85 9.81 21.66
N GLU A 150 0.07 10.41 20.77
CA GLU A 150 -0.45 9.77 19.57
C GLU A 150 0.66 9.44 18.56
N GLU A 151 1.64 10.32 18.38
CA GLU A 151 2.82 10.07 17.54
C GLU A 151 3.59 8.82 17.98
N LYS A 152 3.88 8.68 19.28
CA LYS A 152 4.54 7.47 19.81
C LYS A 152 3.72 6.19 19.58
N GLN A 153 2.39 6.28 19.70
CA GLN A 153 1.53 5.14 19.42
C GLN A 153 1.50 4.78 17.93
N LEU A 154 1.48 5.80 17.05
CA LEU A 154 1.54 5.62 15.60
C LEU A 154 2.87 4.99 15.19
N GLU A 155 4.00 5.46 15.70
CA GLU A 155 5.33 4.84 15.47
C GLU A 155 5.38 3.37 15.91
N GLY A 156 4.77 3.05 17.05
CA GLY A 156 4.68 1.67 17.54
C GLY A 156 3.86 0.78 16.61
N LEU A 157 2.73 1.29 16.09
CA LEU A 157 1.87 0.56 15.15
C LEU A 157 2.53 0.40 13.77
N GLU A 158 3.24 1.43 13.28
CA GLU A 158 3.98 1.37 12.02
C GLU A 158 5.04 0.27 12.08
N LYS A 159 5.80 0.16 13.18
CA LYS A 159 6.80 -0.89 13.39
C LYS A 159 6.23 -2.30 13.43
N GLN A 160 5.03 -2.47 13.97
CA GLN A 160 4.40 -3.78 14.17
C GLN A 160 3.67 -4.29 12.92
N ASN A 161 3.33 -3.40 11.98
CA ASN A 161 2.54 -3.77 10.80
C ASN A 161 3.06 -3.08 9.52
N PRO A 162 3.91 -3.77 8.74
CA PRO A 162 4.42 -3.29 7.46
C PRO A 162 3.35 -2.91 6.43
N GLU A 163 2.25 -3.67 6.33
CA GLU A 163 1.18 -3.39 5.36
C GLU A 163 0.43 -2.10 5.70
N LEU A 164 0.18 -1.88 7.00
CA LEU A 164 -0.40 -0.63 7.49
C LEU A 164 0.57 0.53 7.23
N ALA A 165 1.85 0.39 7.57
CA ALA A 165 2.86 1.41 7.30
C ALA A 165 2.94 1.78 5.80
N ALA A 166 2.87 0.80 4.90
CA ALA A 166 2.80 1.04 3.46
C ALA A 166 1.57 1.88 3.07
N ARG A 167 0.37 1.51 3.52
CA ARG A 167 -0.86 2.26 3.21
C ARG A 167 -0.76 3.73 3.62
N LEU A 168 -0.10 4.00 4.73
CA LEU A 168 0.04 5.34 5.30
C LEU A 168 1.07 6.19 4.58
N SER A 169 2.19 5.56 4.22
CA SER A 169 3.16 6.15 3.32
C SER A 169 2.48 6.59 2.02
N PHE A 170 1.63 5.74 1.44
CA PHE A 170 0.85 6.11 0.26
C PHE A 170 -0.10 7.30 0.51
N GLU A 171 -0.89 7.29 1.59
CA GLU A 171 -1.81 8.40 1.87
C GLU A 171 -1.05 9.70 2.14
N ARG A 172 0.15 9.64 2.73
CA ARG A 172 1.05 10.79 2.90
C ARG A 172 1.49 11.36 1.56
N VAL A 173 2.04 10.54 0.66
CA VAL A 173 2.45 10.97 -0.69
C VAL A 173 1.26 11.53 -1.47
N ARG A 174 0.09 10.90 -1.34
CA ARG A 174 -1.16 11.38 -1.94
C ARG A 174 -1.59 12.74 -1.39
N GLU A 175 -1.43 12.98 -0.09
CA GLU A 175 -1.72 14.27 0.52
C GLU A 175 -0.75 15.35 0.03
N TYR A 176 0.55 15.05 -0.02
CA TYR A 176 1.55 15.94 -0.63
C TYR A 176 1.20 16.32 -2.07
N ARG A 177 0.70 15.35 -2.86
CA ARG A 177 0.25 15.60 -4.22
C ARG A 177 -0.93 16.57 -4.28
N LYS A 178 -1.88 16.48 -3.34
CA LYS A 178 -3.00 17.43 -3.23
C LYS A 178 -2.52 18.81 -2.85
N GLN A 179 -1.66 18.92 -1.83
CA GLN A 179 -1.08 20.19 -1.38
C GLN A 179 -0.31 20.89 -2.50
N LEU A 180 0.53 20.15 -3.22
CA LEU A 180 1.25 20.67 -4.38
C LEU A 180 0.30 21.18 -5.48
N SER A 181 -0.83 20.52 -5.69
CA SER A 181 -1.83 20.93 -6.70
C SER A 181 -2.64 22.17 -6.27
N LYS A 182 -2.94 22.29 -4.98
CA LYS A 182 -3.81 23.35 -4.43
C LYS A 182 -3.02 24.62 -4.10
N ASP A 183 -1.87 24.45 -3.45
CA ASP A 183 -1.12 25.53 -2.81
C ASP A 183 0.28 25.72 -3.40
N GLY A 184 0.75 24.81 -4.28
CA GLY A 184 2.08 24.89 -4.87
C GLY A 184 3.22 24.66 -3.86
N PHE A 185 2.88 24.21 -2.66
CA PHE A 185 3.77 23.97 -1.53
C PHE A 185 3.41 22.64 -0.85
N ILE A 186 4.42 21.92 -0.36
CA ILE A 186 4.23 20.67 0.37
C ILE A 186 4.64 20.91 1.82
N TRP A 187 3.71 20.68 2.73
CA TRP A 187 3.95 20.68 4.17
C TRP A 187 4.46 19.32 4.63
N THR A 188 5.76 19.09 4.44
CA THR A 188 6.44 17.93 5.02
C THR A 188 6.64 18.11 6.54
N PRO A 189 6.93 17.05 7.32
CA PRO A 189 7.15 17.17 8.77
C PRO A 189 8.15 18.27 9.16
N SER A 190 9.29 18.38 8.48
CA SER A 190 10.25 19.47 8.72
C SER A 190 9.65 20.87 8.45
N ARG A 191 8.82 21.03 7.41
CA ARG A 191 8.16 22.31 7.09
C ARG A 191 7.06 22.66 8.07
N GLU A 192 6.33 21.67 8.56
CA GLU A 192 5.37 21.84 9.66
C GLU A 192 6.06 22.26 10.95
N GLU A 193 7.26 21.72 11.24
CA GLU A 193 8.04 22.14 12.39
C GLU A 193 8.50 23.61 12.27
N TYR A 194 8.97 24.03 11.09
CA TYR A 194 9.29 25.44 10.85
C TYR A 194 8.07 26.34 11.00
N PHE A 195 6.91 25.93 10.45
CA PHE A 195 5.66 26.67 10.64
C PHE A 195 5.31 26.85 12.12
N ARG A 196 5.45 25.78 12.92
CA ARG A 196 5.24 25.85 14.37
C ARG A 196 6.22 26.82 15.04
N LYS A 197 7.51 26.73 14.74
CA LYS A 197 8.53 27.65 15.27
C LYS A 197 8.24 29.12 14.91
N ILE A 198 7.77 29.36 13.69
CA ILE A 198 7.37 30.70 13.22
C ILE A 198 6.15 31.20 14.02
N ILE A 199 5.12 30.37 14.17
CA ILE A 199 3.94 30.70 14.99
C ILE A 199 4.37 31.00 16.43
N ASP A 200 5.07 30.08 17.08
CA ASP A 200 5.49 30.22 18.48
C ASP A 200 6.27 31.53 18.66
N HIS A 201 7.10 31.90 17.68
CA HIS A 201 7.82 33.16 17.68
C HIS A 201 6.90 34.39 17.55
N LEU A 202 6.01 34.38 16.56
CA LEU A 202 5.10 35.50 16.28
C LEU A 202 4.01 35.69 17.34
N VAL A 203 3.68 34.63 18.09
CA VAL A 203 2.58 34.59 19.05
C VAL A 203 3.04 34.66 20.51
N VAL A 204 4.02 33.84 20.91
CA VAL A 204 4.28 33.56 22.33
C VAL A 204 5.42 34.39 22.91
N VAL A 205 6.44 34.73 22.11
CA VAL A 205 7.73 35.15 22.69
C VAL A 205 7.99 36.66 22.64
N ASN A 206 7.62 37.44 21.61
CA ASN A 206 8.21 38.79 21.45
C ASN A 206 7.41 39.88 20.68
N GLN A 207 6.17 40.26 21.04
CA GLN A 207 5.58 41.59 20.67
C GLN A 207 5.96 42.15 19.25
N ASN A 208 5.65 41.43 18.16
CA ASN A 208 5.98 41.81 16.77
C ASN A 208 7.48 41.98 16.42
N ARG A 209 8.37 41.35 17.17
CA ARG A 209 9.78 41.23 16.81
C ARG A 209 9.90 40.52 15.45
N PRO A 210 10.60 41.10 14.46
CA PRO A 210 10.71 40.49 13.15
C PRO A 210 11.53 39.18 13.21
N LEU A 211 11.09 38.20 12.43
CA LEU A 211 11.74 36.88 12.33
C LEU A 211 12.49 36.78 11.01
N LEU A 212 13.80 36.58 11.10
CA LEU A 212 14.70 36.34 9.98
C LEU A 212 14.77 34.83 9.70
N LEU A 213 14.36 34.44 8.50
CA LEU A 213 14.61 33.12 7.94
C LEU A 213 16.02 33.13 7.34
N SER A 214 16.96 32.45 8.00
CA SER A 214 18.32 32.25 7.50
C SER A 214 18.46 30.88 6.84
N GLY A 215 19.53 30.68 6.10
CA GLY A 215 19.85 29.41 5.44
C GLY A 215 20.40 29.65 4.04
N GLU A 216 20.92 28.61 3.41
CA GLU A 216 21.51 28.72 2.08
C GLU A 216 20.49 29.05 0.97
N THR A 217 21.01 29.51 -0.17
CA THR A 217 20.21 29.71 -1.38
C THR A 217 19.53 28.40 -1.78
N GLY A 218 18.28 28.47 -2.24
CA GLY A 218 17.54 27.28 -2.69
C GLY A 218 16.85 26.45 -1.59
N THR A 219 17.01 26.76 -0.29
CA THR A 219 16.34 26.02 0.80
C THR A 219 14.82 26.20 0.87
N GLY A 220 14.27 27.15 0.10
CA GLY A 220 12.82 27.40 0.01
C GLY A 220 12.26 28.46 0.94
N LYS A 221 13.09 29.34 1.51
CA LYS A 221 12.69 30.44 2.43
C LYS A 221 11.50 31.27 1.92
N THR A 222 11.58 31.80 0.70
CA THR A 222 10.52 32.59 0.08
C THR A 222 9.22 31.80 -0.07
N ARG A 223 9.30 30.53 -0.49
CA ARG A 223 8.11 29.67 -0.63
C ARG A 223 7.47 29.36 0.72
N LEU A 224 8.29 29.13 1.75
CA LEU A 224 7.82 28.92 3.12
C LEU A 224 7.12 30.17 3.66
N ALA A 225 7.70 31.36 3.51
CA ALA A 225 7.09 32.61 3.96
C ALA A 225 5.72 32.87 3.29
N ARG A 226 5.62 32.64 1.97
CA ARG A 226 4.34 32.69 1.23
C ARG A 226 3.31 31.72 1.80
N ALA A 227 3.72 30.48 2.03
CA ALA A 227 2.85 29.44 2.54
C ALA A 227 2.38 29.75 3.98
N VAL A 228 3.26 30.27 4.82
CA VAL A 228 2.96 30.74 6.19
C VAL A 228 1.95 31.88 6.15
N ALA A 229 2.17 32.90 5.31
CA ALA A 229 1.26 34.05 5.20
C ALA A 229 -0.17 33.62 4.82
N LYS A 230 -0.29 32.79 3.78
CA LYS A 230 -1.56 32.24 3.33
C LYS A 230 -2.20 31.37 4.41
N ARG A 231 -1.42 30.56 5.12
CA ARG A 231 -1.93 29.66 6.18
C ARG A 231 -2.40 30.46 7.40
N LEU A 232 -1.69 31.49 7.86
CA LEU A 232 -2.06 32.27 9.04
C LEU A 232 -3.20 33.26 8.78
N THR A 233 -3.15 33.96 7.65
CA THR A 233 -4.01 35.13 7.40
C THR A 233 -5.06 34.89 6.31
N GLY A 234 -4.96 33.78 5.56
CA GLY A 234 -5.76 33.54 4.37
C GLY A 234 -5.38 34.40 3.15
N LYS A 235 -4.44 35.34 3.31
CA LYS A 235 -3.99 36.29 2.29
C LYS A 235 -2.55 36.00 1.84
N PRO A 236 -2.16 36.39 0.62
CA PRO A 236 -0.75 36.37 0.23
C PRO A 236 0.07 37.30 1.13
N ALA A 237 1.38 37.05 1.22
CA ALA A 237 2.29 37.97 1.90
C ALA A 237 2.35 39.32 1.16
N TYR A 238 2.50 40.40 1.92
CA TYR A 238 2.89 41.71 1.39
C TYR A 238 4.39 41.67 1.14
N GLU A 239 4.76 41.22 -0.05
CA GLU A 239 6.15 41.00 -0.43
C GLU A 239 6.81 42.23 -1.01
N VAL A 240 8.10 42.37 -0.72
CA VAL A 240 8.94 43.42 -1.26
C VAL A 240 10.13 42.81 -1.98
N GLY A 241 10.28 43.19 -3.25
CA GLY A 241 11.37 42.77 -4.12
C GLY A 241 12.47 43.82 -4.28
N GLU A 242 13.28 43.67 -5.33
CA GLU A 242 14.49 44.48 -5.56
C GLU A 242 14.25 45.99 -5.72
N GLU A 243 13.07 46.38 -6.18
CA GLU A 243 12.67 47.78 -6.37
C GLU A 243 12.81 48.64 -5.11
N ALA A 244 12.65 48.04 -3.93
CA ALA A 244 12.79 48.74 -2.65
C ALA A 244 14.22 48.76 -2.08
N LYS A 245 15.20 48.14 -2.76
CA LYS A 245 16.63 48.18 -2.38
C LYS A 245 17.24 49.58 -2.58
N THR A 246 16.54 50.52 -3.22
CA THR A 246 17.01 51.90 -3.46
C THR A 246 16.47 52.91 -2.43
N ASP A 247 15.22 52.77 -2.02
CA ASP A 247 14.58 53.56 -0.96
C ASP A 247 13.43 52.75 -0.36
N ILE A 248 13.47 52.54 0.96
CA ILE A 248 12.44 51.78 1.69
C ILE A 248 11.29 52.66 2.20
N ARG A 249 11.41 54.00 2.16
CA ARG A 249 10.36 54.90 2.66
C ARG A 249 9.01 54.69 1.94
N PRO A 250 8.96 54.44 0.62
CA PRO A 250 7.73 54.10 -0.08
C PRO A 250 7.02 52.86 0.46
N LEU A 251 7.72 51.93 1.13
CA LEU A 251 7.11 50.75 1.74
C LEU A 251 6.12 51.11 2.85
N LEU A 252 6.38 52.19 3.59
CA LEU A 252 5.46 52.71 4.59
C LEU A 252 4.30 53.46 3.94
N GLY A 253 4.58 54.24 2.89
CA GLY A 253 3.57 54.96 2.13
C GLY A 253 4.11 56.22 1.47
N SER A 254 3.30 56.81 0.61
CA SER A 254 3.62 58.04 -0.13
C SER A 254 2.46 59.02 -0.10
N ARG A 255 2.77 60.32 -0.05
CA ARG A 255 1.74 61.37 -0.13
C ARG A 255 1.22 61.46 -1.55
N THR A 256 -0.10 61.39 -1.68
CA THR A 256 -0.82 61.61 -2.94
C THR A 256 -1.82 62.75 -2.74
N ILE A 257 -2.18 63.44 -3.83
CA ILE A 257 -3.14 64.55 -3.82
C ILE A 257 -4.10 64.35 -4.99
N ASP A 258 -5.39 64.45 -4.72
CA ASP A 258 -6.45 64.46 -5.73
C ASP A 258 -7.45 65.61 -5.47
N ALA A 259 -8.58 65.60 -6.17
CA ALA A 259 -9.62 66.62 -6.07
C ALA A 259 -10.22 66.75 -4.65
N GLN A 260 -10.06 65.73 -3.80
CA GLN A 260 -10.57 65.67 -2.43
C GLN A 260 -9.48 66.04 -1.38
N GLY A 261 -8.27 66.40 -1.83
CA GLY A 261 -7.16 66.85 -0.98
C GLY A 261 -5.99 65.86 -0.90
N SER A 262 -5.09 66.03 0.08
CA SER A 262 -3.95 65.12 0.25
C SER A 262 -4.28 63.92 1.12
N TYR A 263 -3.77 62.75 0.76
CA TYR A 263 -3.89 61.50 1.51
C TYR A 263 -2.60 60.67 1.39
N VAL A 264 -2.49 59.62 2.18
CA VAL A 264 -1.38 58.67 2.10
C VAL A 264 -1.84 57.45 1.33
N ASN A 265 -1.09 57.07 0.29
CA ASN A 265 -1.20 55.75 -0.32
C ASN A 265 -0.20 54.84 0.39
N TYR A 266 -0.67 53.83 1.11
CA TYR A 266 0.18 52.95 1.89
C TYR A 266 0.95 51.99 0.98
N GLY A 267 2.25 51.86 1.22
CA GLY A 267 3.08 50.84 0.58
C GLY A 267 2.89 49.47 1.23
N GLN A 268 3.62 48.45 0.76
CA GLN A 268 3.43 47.07 1.20
C GLN A 268 3.53 46.89 2.72
N LEU A 269 4.50 47.54 3.38
CA LEU A 269 4.62 47.52 4.84
C LEU A 269 3.47 48.30 5.49
N GLY A 270 3.12 49.47 4.96
CA GLY A 270 2.00 50.28 5.44
C GLY A 270 0.66 49.54 5.38
N GLN A 271 0.39 48.81 4.29
CA GLN A 271 -0.81 48.01 4.11
C GLN A 271 -0.82 46.79 5.04
N ALA A 272 0.30 46.09 5.19
CA ALA A 272 0.42 44.98 6.13
C ALA A 272 0.17 45.44 7.59
N LEU A 273 0.71 46.61 7.94
CA LEU A 273 0.62 47.23 9.26
C LEU A 273 -0.76 47.80 9.59
N SER A 274 -1.39 48.51 8.65
CA SER A 274 -2.64 49.24 8.89
C SER A 274 -3.88 48.48 8.45
N GLY A 275 -3.73 47.51 7.54
CA GLY A 275 -4.83 46.83 6.87
C GLY A 275 -5.59 47.70 5.87
N LYS A 276 -5.06 48.88 5.52
CA LYS A 276 -5.65 49.83 4.58
C LYS A 276 -4.77 50.01 3.37
N GLU A 277 -5.37 50.30 2.23
CA GLU A 277 -4.65 50.75 1.02
C GLU A 277 -4.32 52.23 1.10
N THR A 278 -5.22 53.03 1.67
CA THR A 278 -5.03 54.48 1.81
C THR A 278 -5.47 55.00 3.18
N SER A 279 -4.95 56.19 3.57
CA SER A 279 -5.37 56.86 4.80
C SER A 279 -6.82 57.36 4.79
N ARG A 280 -7.55 57.19 3.67
CA ARG A 280 -8.97 57.56 3.55
C ARG A 280 -9.91 56.37 3.73
N ASP A 281 -9.38 55.16 3.75
CA ASP A 281 -10.18 53.95 3.86
C ASP A 281 -10.89 53.95 5.22
N LYS A 282 -12.22 53.89 5.17
CA LYS A 282 -13.07 53.83 6.38
C LYS A 282 -13.12 52.42 6.95
N GLU A 283 -13.01 51.42 6.09
CA GLU A 283 -12.94 50.01 6.48
C GLU A 283 -11.48 49.66 6.77
N VAL A 284 -11.24 49.14 7.98
CA VAL A 284 -9.93 48.65 8.41
C VAL A 284 -9.91 47.15 8.09
N GLY A 285 -9.06 46.73 7.16
CA GLY A 285 -8.78 45.30 6.98
C GLY A 285 -7.91 44.76 8.11
N ASP A 286 -7.80 43.44 8.22
CA ASP A 286 -7.03 42.83 9.31
C ASP A 286 -5.49 42.94 9.16
N GLY A 287 -4.99 43.58 8.11
CA GLY A 287 -3.56 43.57 7.74
C GLY A 287 -3.12 42.20 7.22
N GLY A 288 -1.82 41.90 7.38
CA GLY A 288 -1.25 40.59 7.03
C GLY A 288 0.26 40.48 7.25
N ILE A 289 0.84 39.39 6.75
CA ILE A 289 2.29 39.16 6.89
C ILE A 289 3.05 40.01 5.87
N PHE A 290 3.94 40.86 6.36
CA PHE A 290 4.96 41.54 5.58
C PHE A 290 6.17 40.62 5.42
N TYR A 291 6.61 40.44 4.17
CA TYR A 291 7.78 39.62 3.85
C TYR A 291 8.82 40.43 3.07
N MET A 292 10.03 40.53 3.62
CA MET A 292 11.15 41.20 2.96
C MET A 292 12.20 40.17 2.56
N ASP A 293 12.29 39.92 1.26
CA ASP A 293 13.26 38.96 0.70
C ASP A 293 14.65 39.59 0.63
N GLU A 294 15.70 38.84 0.97
CA GLU A 294 17.10 39.29 0.98
C GLU A 294 17.32 40.61 1.75
N MET A 295 16.87 40.65 3.01
CA MET A 295 16.95 41.82 3.89
C MET A 295 18.34 42.46 3.98
N ASN A 296 19.40 41.65 3.88
CA ASN A 296 20.77 42.13 3.95
C ASN A 296 21.22 42.90 2.71
N GLY A 297 20.50 42.82 1.59
CA GLY A 297 20.74 43.62 0.40
C GLY A 297 20.18 45.04 0.45
N TYR A 298 19.52 45.44 1.54
CA TYR A 298 18.91 46.76 1.69
C TYR A 298 19.85 47.78 2.35
N PRO A 299 19.65 49.09 2.11
CA PRO A 299 20.48 50.14 2.73
C PRO A 299 20.49 50.03 4.26
N PRO A 300 21.67 49.88 4.92
CA PRO A 300 21.78 49.63 6.36
C PRO A 300 21.03 50.61 7.26
N ASP A 301 21.18 51.91 7.04
CA ASP A 301 20.55 52.95 7.85
C ASP A 301 19.02 52.92 7.75
N ALA A 302 18.53 52.64 6.54
CA ALA A 302 17.12 52.59 6.27
C ALA A 302 16.52 51.34 6.92
N LEU A 303 17.17 50.18 6.74
CA LEU A 303 16.78 48.94 7.38
C LEU A 303 16.73 49.07 8.92
N ARG A 304 17.75 49.71 9.52
CA ARG A 304 17.82 50.01 10.95
C ARG A 304 16.65 50.88 11.41
N SER A 305 16.31 51.91 10.64
CA SER A 305 15.18 52.79 10.93
C SER A 305 13.85 52.03 10.88
N LEU A 306 13.65 51.18 9.87
CA LEU A 306 12.42 50.41 9.66
C LEU A 306 12.23 49.35 10.76
N VAL A 307 13.25 48.54 11.04
CA VAL A 307 13.15 47.50 12.07
C VAL A 307 12.90 48.12 13.44
N LYS A 308 13.58 49.23 13.79
CA LYS A 308 13.34 49.94 15.06
C LYS A 308 11.94 50.53 15.17
N GLN A 309 11.34 50.95 14.06
CA GLN A 309 9.99 51.51 14.05
C GLN A 309 8.90 50.47 14.32
N VAL A 310 9.15 49.21 13.94
CA VAL A 310 8.19 48.10 13.99
C VAL A 310 8.45 47.16 15.18
N SER A 311 9.71 46.91 15.54
CA SER A 311 10.10 46.03 16.64
C SER A 311 9.51 46.50 17.98
N GLY A 312 8.91 45.57 18.73
CA GLY A 312 8.33 45.83 20.06
C GLY A 312 6.98 46.56 20.07
N ARG A 313 6.40 46.84 18.90
CA ARG A 313 5.06 47.46 18.80
C ARG A 313 3.95 46.46 19.06
N ARG A 314 2.88 46.89 19.72
CA ARG A 314 1.74 46.03 20.05
C ARG A 314 0.60 46.16 19.04
N THR A 315 -0.14 45.08 18.88
CA THR A 315 -1.37 45.10 18.09
C THR A 315 -2.37 46.08 18.70
N GLY A 316 -3.04 46.86 17.85
CA GLY A 316 -3.96 47.91 18.27
C GLY A 316 -3.28 49.22 18.73
N GLU A 317 -1.95 49.25 18.87
CA GLU A 317 -1.20 50.47 19.19
C GLU A 317 -1.35 51.50 18.07
N GLU A 318 -1.69 52.74 18.43
CA GLU A 318 -1.76 53.85 17.48
C GLU A 318 -0.33 54.33 17.16
N VAL A 319 0.03 54.25 15.89
CA VAL A 319 1.33 54.65 15.38
C VAL A 319 1.18 55.68 14.27
N SER A 320 2.21 56.50 14.10
CA SER A 320 2.34 57.42 12.99
C SER A 320 3.79 57.44 12.57
N PHE A 321 4.04 57.23 11.28
CA PHE A 321 5.36 57.35 10.71
C PHE A 321 5.49 58.68 9.99
N ALA A 322 6.72 59.19 9.85
CA ALA A 322 6.97 60.43 9.13
C ALA A 322 6.43 60.37 7.68
N ALA A 323 6.50 59.18 7.05
CA ALA A 323 5.96 58.90 5.72
C ALA A 323 4.42 58.99 5.63
N TRP A 324 3.72 59.06 6.76
CA TRP A 324 2.26 59.15 6.81
C TRP A 324 1.74 60.58 6.99
N TYR A 325 2.61 61.59 7.02
CA TYR A 325 2.24 63.01 6.97
C TYR A 325 1.16 63.41 7.99
N GLY A 326 1.27 62.89 9.21
CA GLY A 326 0.34 63.16 10.32
C GLY A 326 -0.87 62.23 10.41
N ALA A 327 -1.06 61.33 9.43
CA ALA A 327 -2.02 60.24 9.57
C ALA A 327 -1.55 59.28 10.67
N LYS A 328 -2.50 58.82 11.46
CA LYS A 328 -2.30 57.87 12.55
C LYS A 328 -3.12 56.63 12.29
N GLU A 329 -2.49 55.48 12.40
CA GLU A 329 -3.16 54.19 12.21
C GLU A 329 -2.89 53.26 13.38
N LYS A 330 -3.80 52.32 13.59
CA LYS A 330 -3.59 51.25 14.57
C LYS A 330 -2.89 50.07 13.91
N PHE A 331 -1.95 49.47 14.63
CA PHE A 331 -1.34 48.20 14.21
C PHE A 331 -2.42 47.11 14.06
N ALA A 332 -2.49 46.53 12.86
CA ALA A 332 -3.49 45.56 12.49
C ALA A 332 -3.27 44.20 13.15
N GLN A 333 -4.37 43.45 13.31
CA GLN A 333 -4.40 42.18 14.05
C GLN A 333 -3.52 41.10 13.42
N ASN A 334 -3.45 41.01 12.10
CA ASN A 334 -2.68 39.98 11.39
C ASN A 334 -1.27 40.41 10.98
N PHE A 335 -0.77 41.55 11.47
CA PHE A 335 0.57 42.02 11.12
C PHE A 335 1.67 41.07 11.63
N GLY A 336 2.48 40.52 10.75
CA GLY A 336 3.71 39.83 11.14
C GLY A 336 4.84 40.21 10.20
N PHE A 337 6.07 40.28 10.70
CA PHE A 337 7.23 40.62 9.88
C PHE A 337 8.13 39.38 9.77
N LEU A 338 8.15 38.82 8.56
CA LEU A 338 9.13 37.83 8.14
C LEU A 338 10.20 38.45 7.23
N GLY A 339 11.44 38.08 7.48
CA GLY A 339 12.59 38.44 6.66
C GLY A 339 13.26 37.20 6.10
N SER A 340 13.97 37.31 4.99
CA SER A 340 14.97 36.32 4.63
C SER A 340 16.34 36.97 4.50
N ALA A 341 17.39 36.22 4.82
CA ALA A 341 18.75 36.60 4.44
C ALA A 341 19.57 35.37 4.13
N ASN A 342 20.44 35.51 3.14
CA ASN A 342 21.58 34.64 2.95
C ASN A 342 22.73 35.30 3.70
N LEU A 343 23.00 34.84 4.93
CA LEU A 343 24.04 35.45 5.78
C LEU A 343 25.44 35.19 5.19
N ALA A 344 26.38 36.09 5.50
CA ALA A 344 27.79 35.91 5.16
C ALA A 344 28.34 34.64 5.84
N SER A 345 29.11 33.87 5.09
CA SER A 345 29.80 32.67 5.56
C SER A 345 31.21 32.67 4.99
N GLU A 346 32.10 31.79 5.48
CA GLU A 346 33.46 31.65 4.96
C GLU A 346 33.49 31.44 3.42
N LYS A 347 32.43 30.85 2.85
CA LYS A 347 32.27 30.64 1.40
C LYS A 347 31.74 31.85 0.63
N HIS A 348 30.99 32.74 1.27
CA HIS A 348 30.38 33.91 0.64
C HIS A 348 30.69 35.17 1.47
N PRO A 349 31.97 35.61 1.52
CA PRO A 349 32.40 36.75 2.32
C PRO A 349 31.93 38.10 1.75
N ASP A 350 31.50 38.11 0.49
CA ASP A 350 30.99 39.26 -0.26
C ASP A 350 29.50 39.53 0.00
N ARG A 351 28.78 38.60 0.65
CA ARG A 351 27.41 38.85 1.08
C ARG A 351 27.39 39.94 2.13
N ALA A 352 26.53 40.93 1.92
CA ALA A 352 26.32 41.99 2.89
C ALA A 352 25.91 41.41 4.25
N GLU A 353 26.62 41.77 5.31
CA GLU A 353 26.23 41.42 6.66
C GLU A 353 25.08 42.30 7.13
N LEU A 354 24.21 41.74 7.97
CA LEU A 354 23.22 42.55 8.67
C LEU A 354 23.95 43.43 9.70
N PRO A 355 23.65 44.74 9.78
CA PRO A 355 24.19 45.60 10.82
C PRO A 355 23.92 44.97 12.20
N VAL A 356 24.91 44.99 13.09
CA VAL A 356 24.84 44.33 14.41
C VAL A 356 23.60 44.75 15.19
N GLU A 357 23.20 46.01 15.06
CA GLU A 357 22.03 46.55 15.77
C GLU A 357 20.71 46.13 15.14
N VAL A 358 20.68 45.84 13.84
CA VAL A 358 19.52 45.20 13.19
C VAL A 358 19.47 43.74 13.62
N ALA A 359 20.59 43.01 13.53
CA ALA A 359 20.64 41.60 13.88
C ALA A 359 20.18 41.33 15.33
N ARG A 360 20.51 42.23 16.28
CA ARG A 360 20.03 42.15 17.68
C ARG A 360 18.52 42.28 17.84
N GLU A 361 17.85 42.99 16.93
CA GLU A 361 16.40 43.17 16.93
C GLU A 361 15.68 42.01 16.23
N LEU A 362 16.38 41.22 15.41
CA LEU A 362 15.80 40.08 14.72
C LEU A 362 15.93 38.82 15.57
N ALA A 363 14.91 37.97 15.52
CA ALA A 363 15.12 36.57 15.87
C ALA A 363 15.46 35.80 14.60
N THR A 364 16.23 34.73 14.72
CA THR A 364 16.68 33.96 13.55
C THR A 364 16.16 32.54 13.63
N LEU A 365 15.62 32.06 12.51
CA LEU A 365 15.26 30.66 12.31
C LEU A 365 15.98 30.14 11.07
N GLU A 366 16.85 29.15 11.28
CA GLU A 366 17.59 28.51 10.20
C GLU A 366 16.71 27.51 9.44
N ILE A 367 16.62 27.69 8.13
CA ILE A 367 15.81 26.89 7.22
C ILE A 367 16.73 26.07 6.32
N ASP A 368 16.63 24.75 6.45
CA ASP A 368 17.39 23.81 5.63
C ASP A 368 16.55 23.25 4.46
N TYR A 369 17.15 22.47 3.57
CA TYR A 369 16.41 21.65 2.61
C TYR A 369 15.54 20.60 3.32
N PRO A 370 14.51 20.06 2.64
CA PRO A 370 13.81 18.88 3.15
C PRO A 370 14.82 17.74 3.34
N PRO A 371 14.81 17.05 4.49
CA PRO A 371 15.77 16.00 4.78
C PRO A 371 15.68 14.86 3.75
N GLN A 372 16.84 14.30 3.45
CA GLN A 372 17.00 13.08 2.64
C GLN A 372 17.98 12.16 3.37
N THR A 373 17.41 11.30 4.21
CA THR A 373 18.16 10.29 4.98
C THR A 373 17.38 8.97 4.97
N PRO A 374 18.02 7.84 5.36
CA PRO A 374 17.33 6.56 5.49
C PRO A 374 16.09 6.59 6.40
N LYS A 375 16.13 7.42 7.46
CA LYS A 375 15.03 7.54 8.43
C LYS A 375 14.01 8.60 8.03
N ASP A 376 14.49 9.70 7.43
CA ASP A 376 13.68 10.84 7.03
C ASP A 376 13.91 11.20 5.56
N PRO A 377 13.35 10.43 4.61
CA PRO A 377 13.47 10.65 3.16
C PRO A 377 12.39 11.62 2.64
N GLU A 378 12.21 12.78 3.29
CA GLU A 378 11.14 13.73 2.91
C GLU A 378 11.29 14.22 1.48
N PHE A 379 12.52 14.49 1.03
CA PHE A 379 12.76 14.99 -0.32
C PHE A 379 12.37 13.95 -1.39
N TYR A 380 12.74 12.69 -1.18
CA TYR A 380 12.30 11.58 -2.03
C TYR A 380 10.77 11.42 -2.05
N GLU A 381 10.10 11.54 -0.89
CA GLU A 381 8.63 11.48 -0.82
C GLU A 381 7.97 12.66 -1.58
N MET A 382 8.56 13.86 -1.54
CA MET A 382 8.12 15.00 -2.35
C MET A 382 8.26 14.72 -3.86
N MET A 383 9.35 14.05 -4.26
CA MET A 383 9.58 13.65 -5.66
C MET A 383 8.54 12.63 -6.13
N LEU A 384 8.23 11.62 -5.31
CA LEU A 384 7.12 10.68 -5.56
C LEU A 384 5.79 11.42 -5.72
N ALA A 385 5.52 12.41 -4.86
CA ALA A 385 4.31 13.22 -4.93
C ALA A 385 4.23 14.08 -6.22
N SER A 386 5.37 14.50 -6.79
CA SER A 386 5.39 15.21 -8.08
C SER A 386 5.09 14.29 -9.26
N LEU A 387 5.58 13.04 -9.21
CA LEU A 387 5.30 12.00 -10.21
C LEU A 387 3.87 11.44 -10.13
N MET A 388 3.26 11.52 -8.95
CA MET A 388 1.88 11.09 -8.75
C MET A 388 0.89 11.97 -9.53
N ASP A 389 -0.14 11.37 -10.11
CA ASP A 389 -1.23 12.10 -10.77
C ASP A 389 -2.31 12.59 -9.78
N GLN A 390 -3.35 13.26 -10.28
CA GLN A 390 -4.44 13.76 -9.42
C GLN A 390 -5.29 12.62 -8.80
N ASN A 391 -5.19 11.41 -9.36
CA ASN A 391 -5.93 10.23 -8.92
C ASN A 391 -5.13 9.37 -7.93
N GLY A 392 -3.92 9.78 -7.57
CA GLY A 392 -3.06 9.05 -6.64
C GLY A 392 -2.23 7.95 -7.30
N ARG A 393 -2.03 7.98 -8.62
CA ARG A 393 -1.30 6.92 -9.34
C ARG A 393 0.09 7.38 -9.75
N ILE A 394 1.05 6.45 -9.71
CA ILE A 394 2.37 6.61 -10.32
C ILE A 394 2.47 5.58 -11.45
N ARG A 395 2.90 6.04 -12.63
CA ARG A 395 2.93 5.26 -13.87
C ARG A 395 4.37 4.96 -14.29
N LEU A 396 5.18 4.48 -13.36
CA LEU A 396 6.59 4.15 -13.56
C LEU A 396 6.85 2.80 -12.92
N SER A 397 7.86 2.07 -13.41
CA SER A 397 8.20 0.80 -12.82
C SER A 397 8.67 0.99 -11.37
N ALA A 398 8.35 0.05 -10.50
CA ALA A 398 8.83 0.09 -9.12
C ALA A 398 10.36 0.10 -9.08
N THR A 399 11.03 -0.55 -10.03
CA THR A 399 12.50 -0.62 -10.14
C THR A 399 13.15 0.73 -10.44
N GLU A 400 12.51 1.62 -11.21
CA GLU A 400 13.03 2.98 -11.44
C GLU A 400 12.89 3.89 -10.20
N LEU A 401 11.98 3.56 -9.28
CA LEU A 401 11.66 4.41 -8.14
C LEU A 401 12.26 3.91 -6.83
N ALA A 402 12.32 2.59 -6.64
CA ALA A 402 12.51 1.98 -5.34
C ALA A 402 13.92 2.14 -4.79
N PRO A 403 14.07 2.38 -3.47
CA PRO A 403 15.33 2.13 -2.79
C PRO A 403 15.71 0.66 -2.86
N GLU A 404 17.01 0.37 -2.80
CA GLU A 404 17.54 -0.99 -2.75
C GLU A 404 17.83 -1.42 -1.32
N TYR A 405 17.71 -2.72 -1.06
CA TYR A 405 17.90 -3.31 0.26
C TYR A 405 18.78 -4.54 0.15
N GLU A 406 19.65 -4.72 1.15
CA GLU A 406 20.48 -5.90 1.34
C GLU A 406 19.91 -6.77 2.46
N ASP A 407 20.02 -8.09 2.31
CA ASP A 407 19.64 -9.04 3.35
C ASP A 407 20.77 -9.16 4.38
N ILE A 408 20.46 -8.89 5.64
CA ILE A 408 21.38 -9.02 6.76
C ILE A 408 20.87 -10.08 7.71
N ALA A 409 21.70 -11.10 7.91
CA ALA A 409 21.46 -12.14 8.88
C ALA A 409 21.78 -11.61 10.29
N ASP A 410 20.79 -11.58 11.17
CA ASP A 410 21.01 -11.51 12.61
C ASP A 410 21.17 -12.94 13.15
N THR A 411 22.42 -13.29 13.44
CA THR A 411 22.79 -14.60 13.98
C THR A 411 22.30 -14.84 15.41
N THR A 412 21.85 -13.80 16.12
CA THR A 412 21.34 -13.88 17.50
C THR A 412 19.87 -14.25 17.53
N THR A 413 19.08 -13.72 16.60
CA THR A 413 17.63 -13.93 16.49
C THR A 413 17.24 -14.98 15.45
N ASN A 414 18.20 -15.43 14.63
CA ASN A 414 17.97 -16.29 13.48
C ASN A 414 16.96 -15.69 12.50
N GLU A 415 17.11 -14.40 12.20
CA GLU A 415 16.26 -13.65 11.28
C GLU A 415 17.12 -12.95 10.20
N LYS A 416 16.62 -12.88 8.97
CA LYS A 416 17.11 -12.00 7.92
C LYS A 416 16.30 -10.72 7.95
N HIS A 417 16.98 -9.60 8.16
CA HIS A 417 16.41 -8.28 8.06
C HIS A 417 16.87 -7.64 6.75
N LYS A 418 15.99 -6.86 6.13
CA LYS A 418 16.37 -6.03 4.99
C LYS A 418 16.90 -4.70 5.49
N GLN A 419 18.20 -4.45 5.31
CA GLN A 419 18.79 -3.13 5.55
C GLN A 419 18.83 -2.34 4.24
N LEU A 420 18.57 -1.04 4.33
CA LEU A 420 18.67 -0.15 3.17
C LEU A 420 20.12 -0.12 2.68
N ASN A 421 20.32 -0.30 1.37
CA ASN A 421 21.62 -0.09 0.75
C ASN A 421 21.86 1.42 0.59
N GLU A 422 22.82 1.94 1.36
CA GLU A 422 23.18 3.36 1.36
C GLU A 422 24.29 3.70 0.34
N GLN A 423 24.72 2.72 -0.47
CA GLN A 423 25.68 3.00 -1.54
C GLN A 423 25.08 3.98 -2.57
N PRO A 424 25.87 4.93 -3.10
CA PRO A 424 25.42 5.95 -4.05
C PRO A 424 24.78 5.37 -5.33
N GLU A 425 25.31 4.25 -5.81
CA GLU A 425 24.84 3.54 -6.98
C GLU A 425 23.62 2.64 -6.74
N ALA A 426 23.19 2.46 -5.49
CA ALA A 426 22.13 1.53 -5.12
C ALA A 426 20.72 2.11 -5.30
N GLY A 427 19.76 1.25 -5.65
CA GLY A 427 18.36 1.61 -5.85
C GLY A 427 18.05 2.13 -7.25
N GLY A 428 16.79 2.47 -7.48
CA GLY A 428 16.28 3.03 -8.72
C GLY A 428 16.71 4.47 -8.97
N THR A 429 16.56 4.92 -10.21
CA THR A 429 16.92 6.26 -10.67
C THR A 429 16.39 7.38 -9.75
N LEU A 430 15.14 7.30 -9.31
CA LEU A 430 14.56 8.36 -8.47
C LEU A 430 15.25 8.44 -7.10
N TRP A 431 15.55 7.30 -6.50
CA TRP A 431 16.24 7.22 -5.20
C TRP A 431 17.67 7.75 -5.30
N ARG A 432 18.42 7.29 -6.31
CA ARG A 432 19.79 7.78 -6.58
C ARG A 432 19.80 9.28 -6.86
N PHE A 433 18.84 9.79 -7.63
CA PHE A 433 18.72 11.21 -7.91
C PHE A 433 18.42 12.03 -6.65
N ALA A 434 17.52 11.56 -5.78
CA ALA A 434 17.24 12.23 -4.50
C ALA A 434 18.50 12.33 -3.63
N ASN A 435 19.28 11.26 -3.54
CA ASN A 435 20.54 11.24 -2.79
C ASN A 435 21.62 12.12 -3.45
N LEU A 436 21.71 12.16 -4.78
CA LEU A 436 22.59 13.09 -5.48
C LEU A 436 22.27 14.55 -5.14
N VAL A 437 20.99 14.94 -5.12
CA VAL A 437 20.61 16.31 -4.76
C VAL A 437 21.04 16.64 -3.33
N ALA A 438 20.85 15.69 -2.40
CA ALA A 438 21.28 15.85 -1.02
C ALA A 438 22.81 16.01 -0.92
N ASP A 439 23.58 15.25 -1.70
CA ASP A 439 25.04 15.32 -1.70
C ASP A 439 25.58 16.59 -2.38
N VAL A 440 24.96 17.05 -3.47
CA VAL A 440 25.24 18.36 -4.07
C VAL A 440 25.02 19.46 -3.04
N GLN A 441 23.95 19.37 -2.26
CA GLN A 441 23.68 20.34 -1.20
C GLN A 441 24.71 20.27 -0.06
N ARG A 442 25.06 19.08 0.44
CA ARG A 442 26.13 18.90 1.44
C ARG A 442 27.46 19.48 0.93
N SER A 443 27.81 19.17 -0.31
CA SER A 443 29.00 19.71 -0.97
C SER A 443 28.98 21.23 -1.04
N TYR A 444 27.83 21.82 -1.40
CA TYR A 444 27.65 23.27 -1.42
C TYR A 444 27.75 23.89 -0.02
N LYS A 445 27.30 23.21 1.04
CA LYS A 445 27.48 23.67 2.43
C LYS A 445 28.89 23.46 2.99
N GLY A 446 29.72 22.66 2.32
CA GLY A 446 31.03 22.25 2.88
C GLY A 446 30.92 21.12 3.90
N GLU A 447 29.84 20.35 3.86
CA GLU A 447 29.60 19.17 4.67
C GLU A 447 30.12 17.90 3.97
N ASP A 448 30.42 16.88 4.76
CA ASP A 448 30.84 15.57 4.26
C ASP A 448 29.80 14.98 3.30
N ASN A 449 30.27 14.51 2.15
CA ASN A 449 29.49 13.93 1.07
C ASN A 449 30.21 12.70 0.49
N THR A 450 29.60 12.05 -0.48
CA THR A 450 30.11 10.81 -1.08
C THR A 450 31.50 10.96 -1.71
N LEU A 451 31.87 12.16 -2.18
CA LEU A 451 33.15 12.43 -2.84
C LEU A 451 34.24 12.95 -1.88
N THR A 452 33.93 13.17 -0.59
CA THR A 452 34.84 13.78 0.40
C THR A 452 36.14 13.00 0.79
N PRO A 453 36.48 11.77 0.33
CA PRO A 453 37.73 11.13 0.79
C PRO A 453 39.08 11.55 0.13
N THR A 454 39.14 12.46 -0.86
CA THR A 454 40.36 12.60 -1.72
C THR A 454 41.14 13.92 -1.66
N ASP A 455 40.51 15.05 -1.28
CA ASP A 455 41.20 16.33 -0.99
C ASP A 455 40.19 17.30 -0.36
N ARG A 456 40.40 17.75 0.88
CA ARG A 456 39.34 18.43 1.67
C ARG A 456 38.86 19.75 1.07
N ASP A 457 39.71 20.49 0.35
CA ASP A 457 39.35 21.80 -0.23
C ASP A 457 38.91 21.76 -1.70
N ALA A 458 39.23 20.68 -2.43
CA ALA A 458 38.88 20.51 -3.85
C ALA A 458 37.55 19.77 -4.09
N SER A 459 36.82 19.44 -3.01
CA SER A 459 35.65 18.54 -3.02
C SER A 459 34.30 19.25 -2.82
N TYR A 460 34.30 20.59 -2.76
CA TYR A 460 33.12 21.37 -2.43
C TYR A 460 32.69 22.32 -3.56
N LEU A 461 31.39 22.31 -3.85
CA LEU A 461 30.79 23.26 -4.79
C LEU A 461 30.84 24.69 -4.24
N ARG A 462 31.05 25.64 -5.14
CA ARG A 462 31.13 27.08 -4.84
C ARG A 462 29.84 27.82 -5.17
N ALA A 463 29.23 27.51 -6.31
CA ALA A 463 28.12 28.27 -6.87
C ALA A 463 26.92 27.39 -7.29
N ALA A 464 27.14 26.14 -7.68
CA ALA A 464 26.06 25.28 -8.15
C ALA A 464 25.12 24.85 -7.02
N VAL A 465 23.84 25.17 -7.17
CA VAL A 465 22.76 24.80 -6.24
C VAL A 465 21.60 24.23 -7.04
N LEU A 466 21.08 23.08 -6.63
CA LEU A 466 19.90 22.47 -7.22
C LEU A 466 18.70 22.67 -6.28
N ASP A 467 17.76 23.52 -6.65
CA ASP A 467 16.63 23.86 -5.77
C ASP A 467 15.49 22.80 -5.82
N PRO A 468 14.81 22.52 -4.70
CA PRO A 468 13.71 21.57 -4.65
C PRO A 468 12.58 21.91 -5.65
N GLY A 469 12.27 23.19 -5.83
CA GLY A 469 11.24 23.66 -6.74
C GLY A 469 11.53 23.32 -8.21
N LEU A 470 12.77 23.50 -8.67
CA LEU A 470 13.22 23.10 -10.00
C LEU A 470 13.16 21.59 -10.16
N VAL A 471 13.64 20.81 -9.19
CA VAL A 471 13.57 19.34 -9.21
C VAL A 471 12.12 18.85 -9.35
N LEU A 472 11.22 19.36 -8.51
CA LEU A 472 9.80 18.99 -8.60
C LEU A 472 9.19 19.42 -9.94
N SER A 473 9.64 20.54 -10.52
CA SER A 473 9.19 20.99 -11.85
C SER A 473 9.64 20.07 -12.98
N TRP A 474 10.87 19.52 -12.91
CA TRP A 474 11.37 18.54 -13.87
C TRP A 474 10.55 17.26 -13.83
N LEU A 475 10.26 16.74 -12.63
CA LEU A 475 9.42 15.54 -12.47
C LEU A 475 7.97 15.80 -12.93
N ALA A 476 7.44 16.99 -12.67
CA ALA A 476 6.12 17.39 -13.16
C ALA A 476 6.07 17.48 -14.70
N ALA A 477 7.16 17.94 -15.32
CA ALA A 477 7.32 17.97 -16.78
C ALA A 477 7.44 16.55 -17.34
N TYR A 478 8.26 15.69 -16.73
CA TYR A 478 8.40 14.28 -17.10
C TYR A 478 7.05 13.58 -17.17
N ARG A 479 6.26 13.67 -16.10
CA ARG A 479 4.91 13.10 -16.00
C ARG A 479 3.95 13.64 -17.07
N LYS A 480 4.10 14.91 -17.50
CA LYS A 480 3.20 15.55 -18.48
C LYS A 480 3.55 15.21 -19.93
N SER A 481 4.83 15.14 -20.27
CA SER A 481 5.29 15.05 -21.67
C SER A 481 6.19 13.85 -21.95
N ALA A 482 7.34 13.73 -21.27
CA ALA A 482 8.37 12.75 -21.60
C ALA A 482 7.90 11.30 -21.38
N GLN A 483 7.04 11.09 -20.39
CA GLN A 483 6.42 9.81 -20.15
C GLN A 483 5.54 9.34 -21.34
N ARG A 484 4.90 10.27 -22.05
CA ARG A 484 4.07 9.96 -23.24
C ARG A 484 4.92 9.71 -24.49
N GLN A 485 6.20 10.06 -24.44
CA GLN A 485 7.16 9.90 -25.51
C GLN A 485 8.06 8.67 -25.31
N GLU A 486 7.70 7.79 -24.36
CA GLU A 486 8.46 6.56 -24.04
C GLU A 486 9.94 6.84 -23.71
N VAL A 487 10.21 7.96 -23.01
CA VAL A 487 11.54 8.27 -22.47
C VAL A 487 11.64 7.75 -21.04
N SER A 488 12.69 6.99 -20.71
CA SER A 488 12.92 6.51 -19.34
C SER A 488 13.19 7.66 -18.39
N LEU A 489 12.94 7.46 -17.09
CA LEU A 489 13.17 8.50 -16.09
C LEU A 489 14.66 8.88 -16.05
N GLN A 490 15.55 7.88 -16.18
CA GLN A 490 17.00 8.10 -16.19
C GLN A 490 17.46 8.93 -17.38
N ALA A 491 17.00 8.62 -18.60
CA ALA A 491 17.39 9.37 -19.78
C ALA A 491 16.95 10.84 -19.68
N PHE A 492 15.71 11.08 -19.23
CA PHE A 492 15.19 12.43 -19.04
C PHE A 492 15.95 13.22 -17.96
N LEU A 493 16.18 12.61 -16.80
CA LEU A 493 16.89 13.28 -15.70
C LEU A 493 18.36 13.53 -16.05
N ASN A 494 19.01 12.61 -16.76
CA ASN A 494 20.37 12.81 -17.26
C ASN A 494 20.43 14.03 -18.19
N GLU A 495 19.54 14.15 -19.18
CA GLU A 495 19.47 15.33 -20.06
C GLU A 495 19.34 16.65 -19.27
N LYS A 496 18.44 16.68 -18.27
CA LYS A 496 18.24 17.86 -17.42
C LYS A 496 19.45 18.16 -16.55
N LEU A 497 20.06 17.13 -15.97
CA LEU A 497 21.27 17.24 -15.16
C LEU A 497 22.46 17.73 -15.96
N GLN A 498 22.71 17.20 -17.16
CA GLN A 498 23.79 17.67 -18.04
C GLN A 498 23.56 19.13 -18.43
N THR A 499 22.34 19.47 -18.88
CA THR A 499 22.00 20.86 -19.25
C THR A 499 22.18 21.83 -18.09
N TRP A 500 21.83 21.41 -16.87
CA TRP A 500 22.01 22.20 -15.67
C TRP A 500 23.48 22.30 -15.25
N ALA A 501 24.21 21.18 -15.23
CA ALA A 501 25.61 21.13 -14.84
C ALA A 501 26.53 21.88 -15.82
N ASP A 502 26.19 21.92 -17.11
CA ASP A 502 27.00 22.59 -18.14
C ASP A 502 26.79 24.12 -18.24
N GLN A 503 25.94 24.70 -17.38
CA GLN A 503 25.68 26.13 -17.39
C GLN A 503 26.99 26.93 -17.25
N LYS A 504 27.24 27.83 -18.20
CA LYS A 504 28.45 28.66 -18.24
C LYS A 504 28.59 29.62 -17.06
N THR A 505 27.53 29.81 -16.28
CA THR A 505 27.52 30.59 -15.05
C THR A 505 28.24 29.88 -13.90
N TYR A 506 28.43 28.55 -13.98
CA TYR A 506 29.16 27.79 -12.96
C TYR A 506 30.66 27.74 -13.27
N PRO A 507 31.53 27.86 -12.24
CA PRO A 507 32.97 27.67 -12.40
C PRO A 507 33.32 26.32 -13.03
N GLU A 508 34.45 26.24 -13.74
CA GLU A 508 34.88 24.99 -14.37
C GLU A 508 35.10 23.87 -13.35
N GLU A 509 35.59 24.20 -12.16
CA GLU A 509 35.77 23.26 -11.05
C GLU A 509 34.43 22.69 -10.57
N ASP A 510 33.40 23.53 -10.43
CA ASP A 510 32.05 23.10 -10.07
C ASP A 510 31.49 22.16 -11.14
N ARG A 511 31.62 22.50 -12.43
CA ARG A 511 31.13 21.65 -13.54
C ARG A 511 31.81 20.28 -13.54
N ASN A 512 33.13 20.24 -13.34
CA ASN A 512 33.89 19.00 -13.22
C ASN A 512 33.46 18.17 -11.99
N LEU A 513 33.18 18.82 -10.87
CA LEU A 513 32.71 18.15 -9.65
C LEU A 513 31.28 17.61 -9.81
N LEU A 514 30.38 18.36 -10.45
CA LEU A 514 29.03 17.91 -10.78
C LEU A 514 29.05 16.68 -11.68
N ALA A 515 29.92 16.64 -12.71
CA ALA A 515 30.08 15.46 -13.54
C ALA A 515 30.53 14.23 -12.72
N LYS A 516 31.43 14.40 -11.75
CA LYS A 516 31.83 13.33 -10.82
C LYS A 516 30.67 12.86 -9.96
N PHE A 517 29.84 13.77 -9.42
CA PHE A 517 28.63 13.39 -8.67
C PHE A 517 27.67 12.58 -9.55
N ILE A 518 27.33 13.08 -10.75
CA ILE A 518 26.40 12.41 -11.67
C ILE A 518 26.88 10.98 -11.98
N SER A 519 28.18 10.81 -12.24
CA SER A 519 28.78 9.50 -12.52
C SER A 519 28.80 8.60 -11.28
N LYS A 520 29.12 9.15 -10.10
CA LYS A 520 29.16 8.39 -8.84
C LYS A 520 27.80 7.81 -8.45
N PHE A 521 26.71 8.51 -8.76
CA PHE A 521 25.33 8.04 -8.56
C PHE A 521 24.76 7.26 -9.76
N ASN A 522 25.59 6.96 -10.76
CA ASN A 522 25.23 6.17 -11.94
C ASN A 522 23.98 6.70 -12.67
N LEU A 523 23.92 8.02 -12.86
CA LEU A 523 22.82 8.71 -13.58
C LEU A 523 23.17 9.03 -15.04
N ASP A 524 24.45 9.02 -15.41
CA ASP A 524 24.97 9.20 -16.76
C ASP A 524 25.02 7.91 -17.57
N ALA A 525 24.87 6.74 -16.93
CA ALA A 525 24.94 5.46 -17.61
C ALA A 525 23.90 5.33 -18.74
N PRO A 526 24.30 4.78 -19.90
CA PRO A 526 23.40 4.61 -21.03
C PRO A 526 22.28 3.64 -20.68
N VAL A 527 21.04 4.11 -20.86
CA VAL A 527 19.86 3.26 -20.75
C VAL A 527 19.79 2.41 -22.02
N GLY A 528 19.96 1.09 -21.91
CA GLY A 528 19.83 0.18 -23.06
C GLY A 528 18.43 0.25 -23.69
N PRO A 529 18.18 -0.43 -24.82
CA PRO A 529 16.84 -0.55 -25.41
C PRO A 529 15.96 -1.46 -24.55
N GLN A 530 15.74 -1.09 -23.29
CA GLN A 530 14.77 -1.72 -22.43
C GLN A 530 13.40 -1.18 -22.80
N ARG A 531 12.50 -2.09 -23.14
CA ARG A 531 11.08 -1.78 -23.32
C ARG A 531 10.57 -1.20 -22.00
N ILE A 532 10.13 0.05 -22.01
CA ILE A 532 9.61 0.70 -20.80
C ILE A 532 8.33 -0.05 -20.40
N GLU A 533 8.40 -0.81 -19.31
CA GLU A 533 7.22 -1.42 -18.73
C GLU A 533 6.38 -0.34 -18.06
N HIS A 534 5.29 0.05 -18.72
CA HIS A 534 4.29 0.93 -18.13
C HIS A 534 3.44 0.15 -17.11
N THR A 535 3.98 -0.02 -15.91
CA THR A 535 3.23 -0.53 -14.77
C THR A 535 2.63 0.64 -13.98
N ILE A 536 1.35 0.52 -13.63
CA ILE A 536 0.69 1.41 -12.67
C ILE A 536 0.94 0.82 -11.30
N LEU A 537 1.63 1.57 -10.46
CA LEU A 537 1.86 1.13 -9.10
C LEU A 537 0.56 1.19 -8.30
N SER A 538 0.29 0.11 -7.58
CA SER A 538 -0.80 0.02 -6.64
C SER A 538 -0.56 0.93 -5.42
N PRO A 539 -1.60 1.24 -4.64
CA PRO A 539 -1.41 1.99 -3.39
C PRO A 539 -0.41 1.35 -2.45
N HIS A 540 -0.41 0.02 -2.34
CA HIS A 540 0.56 -0.69 -1.52
C HIS A 540 1.98 -0.58 -2.10
N GLU A 541 2.15 -0.80 -3.41
CA GLU A 541 3.44 -0.68 -4.11
C GLU A 541 4.07 0.70 -3.93
N ILE A 542 3.28 1.78 -4.07
CA ILE A 542 3.75 3.15 -3.82
C ILE A 542 4.10 3.35 -2.35
N GLY A 543 3.29 2.79 -1.44
CA GLY A 543 3.51 2.88 -0.01
C GLY A 543 4.86 2.32 0.42
N VAL A 544 5.16 1.10 -0.04
CA VAL A 544 6.42 0.41 0.25
C VAL A 544 7.63 1.04 -0.43
N LEU A 545 7.50 2.05 -1.28
CA LEU A 545 8.66 2.78 -1.81
C LEU A 545 9.36 3.62 -0.74
N SER A 546 8.66 4.09 0.29
CA SER A 546 9.30 4.89 1.35
C SER A 546 10.14 3.98 2.26
N PRO A 547 11.42 4.34 2.51
CA PRO A 547 12.26 3.68 3.50
C PRO A 547 11.70 3.68 4.93
N ARG A 548 10.75 4.55 5.25
CA ARG A 548 10.08 4.58 6.56
C ARG A 548 9.22 3.35 6.81
N VAL A 549 8.84 2.62 5.76
CA VAL A 549 8.03 1.40 5.88
C VAL A 549 8.91 0.24 6.33
N PRO A 550 8.63 -0.38 7.49
CA PRO A 550 9.41 -1.53 7.94
C PRO A 550 9.34 -2.67 6.93
N ARG A 551 10.47 -3.35 6.72
CA ARG A 551 10.53 -4.54 5.89
C ARG A 551 10.30 -5.76 6.79
N THR A 552 9.46 -6.69 6.35
CA THR A 552 9.23 -7.95 7.07
C THR A 552 10.55 -8.71 7.21
N ALA A 553 10.92 -9.06 8.45
CA ALA A 553 12.00 -9.98 8.71
C ALA A 553 11.58 -11.37 8.20
N GLU A 554 12.47 -12.02 7.45
CA GLU A 554 12.30 -13.42 7.11
C GLU A 554 13.06 -14.23 8.14
N THR A 555 12.43 -15.18 8.84
CA THR A 555 13.19 -16.09 9.70
C THR A 555 14.27 -16.75 8.84
N LEU A 556 15.53 -16.69 9.27
CA LEU A 556 16.54 -17.60 8.78
C LEU A 556 15.99 -18.98 9.11
N LYS A 557 15.39 -19.65 8.12
CA LYS A 557 15.47 -21.10 8.16
C LYS A 557 16.96 -21.35 8.16
N ASP A 558 17.48 -21.89 9.26
CA ASP A 558 18.74 -22.61 9.20
C ASP A 558 18.65 -23.44 7.92
N ALA A 559 19.44 -23.07 6.91
CA ALA A 559 19.82 -24.09 5.95
C ALA A 559 20.60 -25.04 6.84
N PRO A 560 20.10 -26.25 7.16
CA PRO A 560 20.95 -27.22 7.81
C PRO A 560 22.20 -27.30 6.93
N ALA A 561 23.38 -27.24 7.54
CA ALA A 561 24.61 -27.57 6.84
C ALA A 561 24.32 -28.82 6.01
N PRO A 562 24.62 -28.84 4.69
CA PRO A 562 24.23 -29.94 3.82
C PRO A 562 24.68 -31.23 4.49
N ILE A 563 23.71 -32.01 4.99
CA ILE A 563 24.01 -33.28 5.63
C ILE A 563 24.56 -34.13 4.49
N GLU A 564 25.86 -34.42 4.55
CA GLU A 564 26.49 -35.32 3.61
C GLU A 564 26.03 -36.73 3.98
N HIS A 565 25.46 -37.41 3.00
CA HIS A 565 25.03 -38.78 3.11
C HIS A 565 25.97 -39.65 2.27
N GLU A 566 26.16 -40.89 2.71
CA GLU A 566 27.02 -41.86 2.02
C GLU A 566 26.19 -43.08 1.62
N GLU A 567 26.37 -43.52 0.38
CA GLU A 567 25.81 -44.75 -0.17
C GLU A 567 26.90 -45.49 -0.96
N TYR A 568 26.68 -46.79 -1.20
CA TYR A 568 27.64 -47.63 -1.93
C TYR A 568 27.01 -48.20 -3.20
N LEU A 569 27.72 -48.07 -4.32
CA LEU A 569 27.35 -48.73 -5.57
C LEU A 569 27.51 -50.27 -5.43
N PRO A 570 26.86 -51.08 -6.29
CA PRO A 570 26.97 -52.54 -6.26
C PRO A 570 28.40 -53.09 -6.36
N ASP A 571 29.34 -52.31 -6.89
CA ASP A 571 30.76 -52.65 -7.00
C ASP A 571 31.60 -52.25 -5.77
N GLY A 572 30.96 -51.69 -4.73
CA GLY A 572 31.61 -51.24 -3.50
C GLY A 572 32.14 -49.80 -3.54
N THR A 573 31.95 -49.08 -4.65
CA THR A 573 32.38 -47.67 -4.75
C THR A 573 31.57 -46.78 -3.81
N ARG A 574 32.25 -45.96 -3.01
CA ARG A 574 31.65 -45.00 -2.06
C ARG A 574 31.18 -43.75 -2.80
N VAL A 575 29.91 -43.40 -2.64
CA VAL A 575 29.28 -42.19 -3.20
C VAL A 575 28.85 -41.27 -2.06
N VAL A 576 29.36 -40.05 -2.05
CA VAL A 576 28.94 -38.99 -1.13
C VAL A 576 27.97 -38.06 -1.85
N PHE A 577 26.83 -37.73 -1.24
CA PHE A 577 25.79 -36.90 -1.85
C PHE A 577 25.09 -35.99 -0.86
N THR A 578 24.37 -35.01 -1.38
CA THR A 578 23.60 -34.06 -0.57
C THR A 578 22.34 -33.54 -1.29
N ASP A 579 21.36 -33.07 -0.53
CA ASP A 579 20.14 -32.46 -1.06
C ASP A 579 20.38 -30.98 -1.41
N ARG A 580 21.12 -30.72 -2.51
CA ARG A 580 21.52 -29.37 -2.96
C ARG A 580 20.45 -28.62 -3.77
N SER A 581 19.33 -29.26 -4.13
CA SER A 581 18.40 -28.73 -5.14
C SER A 581 17.07 -28.25 -4.56
N SER A 582 16.61 -27.08 -5.02
CA SER A 582 15.26 -26.57 -4.77
C SER A 582 14.17 -27.25 -5.63
N GLN A 583 14.55 -28.09 -6.61
CA GLN A 583 13.63 -28.66 -7.60
C GLN A 583 13.09 -30.04 -7.23
N VAL A 584 13.90 -30.93 -6.63
CA VAL A 584 13.50 -32.29 -6.23
C VAL A 584 14.24 -32.67 -4.95
N LYS A 585 13.51 -33.02 -3.89
CA LYS A 585 14.07 -33.37 -2.57
C LYS A 585 14.48 -34.84 -2.48
N GLY A 586 15.48 -35.13 -1.65
CA GLY A 586 15.81 -36.49 -1.23
C GLY A 586 14.56 -37.24 -0.70
N GLY A 587 14.38 -38.49 -1.11
CA GLY A 587 13.19 -39.30 -0.87
C GLY A 587 12.10 -39.22 -1.95
N THR A 588 12.31 -38.47 -3.04
CA THR A 588 11.30 -38.36 -4.12
C THR A 588 11.27 -39.63 -4.96
N ARG A 589 10.09 -40.26 -5.09
CA ARG A 589 9.88 -41.43 -5.95
C ARG A 589 9.74 -41.03 -7.41
N MET A 590 10.46 -41.72 -8.28
CA MET A 590 10.58 -41.43 -9.69
C MET A 590 10.52 -42.71 -10.51
N THR A 591 10.09 -42.56 -11.75
CA THR A 591 10.10 -43.65 -12.73
C THR A 591 10.84 -43.19 -13.98
N LYS A 592 11.56 -44.13 -14.60
CA LYS A 592 12.21 -43.91 -15.87
C LYS A 592 11.20 -44.06 -17.02
N MET A 593 11.06 -43.03 -17.85
CA MET A 593 10.22 -43.07 -19.05
C MET A 593 10.69 -44.19 -19.99
N GLY A 594 9.76 -45.05 -20.37
CA GLY A 594 10.02 -46.19 -21.26
C GLY A 594 10.56 -47.44 -20.56
N ASP A 595 10.64 -47.49 -19.23
CA ASP A 595 11.03 -48.72 -18.51
C ASP A 595 9.90 -49.78 -18.56
N PRO A 596 10.10 -50.94 -19.23
CA PRO A 596 9.11 -52.00 -19.32
C PRO A 596 8.78 -52.65 -17.96
N LYS A 597 9.66 -52.54 -16.96
CA LYS A 597 9.43 -53.07 -15.62
C LYS A 597 8.71 -52.10 -14.68
N LYS A 598 8.52 -50.83 -15.10
CA LYS A 598 7.97 -49.74 -14.27
C LYS A 598 8.65 -49.65 -12.90
N GLN A 599 9.96 -49.87 -12.85
CA GLN A 599 10.70 -49.87 -11.60
C GLN A 599 10.71 -48.47 -11.01
N VAL A 600 10.36 -48.37 -9.73
CA VAL A 600 10.34 -47.10 -9.00
C VAL A 600 11.69 -46.92 -8.32
N TRP A 601 12.26 -45.74 -8.48
CA TRP A 601 13.51 -45.34 -7.85
C TRP A 601 13.27 -44.14 -6.96
N THR A 602 14.02 -44.05 -5.89
CA THR A 602 13.97 -42.96 -4.92
C THR A 602 15.21 -42.11 -5.10
N PHE A 603 15.02 -40.85 -5.46
CA PHE A 603 16.09 -39.86 -5.52
C PHE A 603 16.64 -39.62 -4.11
N GLN A 604 17.94 -39.80 -3.92
CA GLN A 604 18.62 -39.63 -2.63
C GLN A 604 19.26 -38.24 -2.50
N GLY A 605 19.81 -37.71 -3.60
CA GLY A 605 20.44 -36.40 -3.65
C GLY A 605 21.38 -36.28 -4.85
N TRP A 606 22.14 -35.19 -4.91
CA TRP A 606 23.15 -34.96 -5.94
C TRP A 606 24.52 -35.38 -5.42
N GLY A 607 25.25 -36.13 -6.25
CA GLY A 607 26.60 -36.57 -5.97
C GLY A 607 27.54 -35.38 -5.72
N LEU A 608 28.53 -35.58 -4.87
CA LEU A 608 29.58 -34.61 -4.55
C LEU A 608 30.92 -35.07 -5.14
N ASN A 609 31.87 -34.15 -5.20
CA ASN A 609 33.25 -34.40 -5.63
C ASN A 609 33.31 -35.00 -7.04
N GLU A 610 33.84 -36.22 -7.17
CA GLU A 610 33.99 -36.95 -8.43
C GLU A 610 32.66 -37.39 -9.08
N HIS A 611 31.54 -37.24 -8.36
CA HIS A 611 30.17 -37.54 -8.81
C HIS A 611 29.30 -36.29 -8.98
N ASP A 612 29.89 -35.10 -9.00
CA ASP A 612 29.14 -33.86 -9.22
C ASP A 612 28.41 -33.86 -10.57
N GLY A 613 27.18 -33.35 -10.59
CA GLY A 613 26.29 -33.43 -11.76
C GLY A 613 25.65 -34.80 -12.02
N GLN A 614 25.71 -35.74 -11.06
CA GLN A 614 25.01 -37.03 -11.13
C GLN A 614 23.98 -37.14 -9.99
N ALA A 615 22.76 -37.57 -10.30
CA ALA A 615 21.72 -37.87 -9.33
C ALA A 615 21.95 -39.28 -8.74
N VAL A 616 21.93 -39.39 -7.41
CA VAL A 616 22.00 -40.67 -6.69
C VAL A 616 20.57 -41.21 -6.56
N MET A 617 20.33 -42.38 -7.13
CA MET A 617 19.03 -43.06 -7.15
C MET A 617 19.12 -44.39 -6.41
N LYS A 618 18.10 -44.75 -5.66
CA LYS A 618 18.01 -46.03 -4.94
C LYS A 618 16.69 -46.73 -5.22
N ASN A 619 16.69 -47.99 -5.63
CA ASN A 619 15.44 -48.73 -5.86
C ASN A 619 14.94 -49.45 -4.59
N ASP A 620 13.80 -50.12 -4.69
CA ASP A 620 13.18 -50.88 -3.58
C ASP A 620 14.02 -52.11 -3.15
N ASP A 621 15.03 -52.53 -3.93
CA ASP A 621 15.95 -53.63 -3.64
C ASP A 621 17.30 -53.14 -3.04
N ASP A 622 17.34 -51.90 -2.54
CA ASP A 622 18.52 -51.19 -2.04
C ASP A 622 19.67 -51.01 -3.04
N GLU A 623 19.44 -51.25 -4.34
CA GLU A 623 20.43 -51.00 -5.39
C GLU A 623 20.58 -49.49 -5.62
N VAL A 624 21.81 -49.00 -5.51
CA VAL A 624 22.15 -47.59 -5.75
C VAL A 624 22.71 -47.40 -7.15
N LYS A 625 22.27 -46.34 -7.84
CA LYS A 625 22.71 -46.00 -9.18
C LYS A 625 22.94 -44.50 -9.34
N LEU A 626 24.00 -44.15 -10.07
CA LEU A 626 24.26 -42.78 -10.52
C LEU A 626 23.58 -42.51 -11.88
N VAL A 627 22.87 -41.41 -11.97
CA VAL A 627 22.18 -40.95 -13.19
C VAL A 627 22.76 -39.59 -13.59
N PRO A 628 23.42 -39.47 -14.76
CA PRO A 628 23.91 -38.18 -15.25
C PRO A 628 22.77 -37.18 -15.44
N ILE A 629 23.02 -35.89 -15.16
CA ILE A 629 22.01 -34.83 -15.29
C ILE A 629 21.33 -34.77 -16.68
N THR A 630 22.09 -35.09 -17.74
CA THR A 630 21.58 -35.16 -19.12
C THR A 630 20.55 -36.28 -19.34
N GLU A 631 20.66 -37.39 -18.60
CA GLU A 631 19.67 -38.46 -18.59
C GLU A 631 18.50 -38.11 -17.66
N TRP A 632 18.80 -37.53 -16.50
CA TRP A 632 17.81 -37.10 -15.50
C TRP A 632 16.73 -36.21 -16.12
N ASP A 633 17.11 -35.13 -16.81
CA ASP A 633 16.17 -34.15 -17.36
C ASP A 633 15.27 -34.72 -18.47
N THR A 634 15.71 -35.78 -19.14
CA THR A 634 15.06 -36.28 -20.36
C THR A 634 14.31 -37.60 -20.16
N LYS A 635 14.69 -38.40 -19.16
CA LYS A 635 14.17 -39.78 -18.99
C LYS A 635 13.56 -40.05 -17.63
N TRP A 636 13.62 -39.14 -16.67
CA TRP A 636 13.12 -39.38 -15.31
C TRP A 636 11.97 -38.43 -14.96
N GLY A 637 10.89 -38.98 -14.40
CA GLY A 637 9.71 -38.21 -14.00
C GLY A 637 9.25 -38.55 -12.59
N VAL A 638 8.78 -37.54 -11.86
CA VAL A 638 8.18 -37.69 -10.52
C VAL A 638 6.89 -38.49 -10.64
N VAL A 639 6.66 -39.43 -9.72
CA VAL A 639 5.37 -40.14 -9.61
C VAL A 639 4.31 -39.11 -9.18
N SER A 640 3.62 -38.52 -10.15
CA SER A 640 2.60 -37.48 -9.92
C SER A 640 1.30 -38.07 -9.38
N GLY A 641 0.72 -37.42 -8.36
CA GLY A 641 -0.58 -37.76 -7.72
C GLY A 641 -1.80 -37.46 -8.60
N ASN A 642 -1.69 -37.73 -9.91
CA ASN A 642 -2.74 -37.56 -10.89
C ASN A 642 -3.44 -38.90 -11.11
N PHE A 643 -4.74 -38.93 -10.84
CA PHE A 643 -5.58 -40.10 -11.03
C PHE A 643 -6.56 -39.83 -12.16
N THR A 644 -6.78 -40.82 -13.02
CA THR A 644 -7.75 -40.74 -14.11
C THR A 644 -8.45 -42.07 -14.22
N GLU A 645 -9.77 -42.06 -14.14
CA GLU A 645 -10.62 -43.24 -14.25
C GLU A 645 -11.89 -42.90 -15.05
N ARG A 646 -12.69 -43.91 -15.41
CA ARG A 646 -13.95 -43.72 -16.15
C ARG A 646 -15.15 -44.12 -15.30
N PHE A 647 -16.19 -43.29 -15.33
CA PHE A 647 -17.49 -43.54 -14.73
C PHE A 647 -18.60 -43.18 -15.73
N GLU A 648 -19.50 -44.12 -16.01
CA GLU A 648 -20.62 -43.94 -16.96
C GLU A 648 -20.20 -43.34 -18.33
N GLY A 649 -19.04 -43.76 -18.83
CA GLY A 649 -18.49 -43.28 -20.11
C GLY A 649 -17.79 -41.91 -20.06
N ARG A 650 -17.81 -41.22 -18.91
CA ARG A 650 -17.10 -39.96 -18.69
C ARG A 650 -15.74 -40.20 -18.02
N GLU A 651 -14.74 -39.44 -18.43
CA GLU A 651 -13.42 -39.45 -17.80
C GLU A 651 -13.40 -38.52 -16.59
N ILE A 652 -13.03 -39.06 -15.42
CA ILE A 652 -12.88 -38.30 -14.18
C ILE A 652 -11.38 -38.18 -13.91
N LYS A 653 -10.90 -36.93 -13.81
CA LYS A 653 -9.52 -36.60 -13.48
C LYS A 653 -9.44 -35.98 -12.10
N LEU A 654 -8.50 -36.45 -11.30
CA LEU A 654 -8.18 -35.88 -10.00
C LEU A 654 -6.70 -35.54 -9.95
N ASP A 655 -6.40 -34.26 -9.77
CA ASP A 655 -5.08 -33.77 -9.42
C ASP A 655 -5.04 -33.45 -7.92
N VAL A 656 -4.25 -34.22 -7.18
CA VAL A 656 -4.15 -34.09 -5.72
C VAL A 656 -3.46 -32.80 -5.30
N LEU A 657 -2.48 -32.32 -6.06
CA LEU A 657 -1.78 -31.07 -5.73
C LEU A 657 -2.70 -29.87 -5.96
N GLU A 658 -3.48 -29.90 -7.04
CA GLU A 658 -4.49 -28.89 -7.28
C GLU A 658 -5.60 -28.92 -6.21
N ALA A 659 -6.05 -30.11 -5.81
CA ALA A 659 -7.03 -30.25 -4.71
C ALA A 659 -6.49 -29.66 -3.38
N ARG A 660 -5.20 -29.88 -3.08
CA ARG A 660 -4.54 -29.26 -1.92
C ARG A 660 -4.52 -27.75 -2.03
N LYS A 661 -4.07 -27.21 -3.18
CA LYS A 661 -3.98 -25.77 -3.43
C LYS A 661 -5.34 -25.09 -3.31
N GLN A 662 -6.38 -25.67 -3.92
CA GLN A 662 -7.75 -25.16 -3.82
C GLN A 662 -8.28 -25.19 -2.39
N SER A 663 -7.96 -26.24 -1.62
CA SER A 663 -8.37 -26.33 -0.21
C SER A 663 -7.67 -25.25 0.62
N GLU A 664 -6.36 -25.07 0.44
CA GLU A 664 -5.59 -24.03 1.13
C GLU A 664 -6.10 -22.62 0.81
N GLN A 665 -6.38 -22.35 -0.47
CA GLN A 665 -6.95 -21.09 -0.92
C GLN A 665 -8.32 -20.84 -0.28
N PHE A 666 -9.21 -21.84 -0.32
CA PHE A 666 -10.53 -21.75 0.29
C PHE A 666 -10.44 -21.41 1.80
N TYR A 667 -9.56 -22.08 2.55
CA TYR A 667 -9.39 -21.78 3.97
C TYR A 667 -8.88 -20.35 4.23
N LYS A 668 -7.97 -19.84 3.39
CA LYS A 668 -7.46 -18.46 3.51
C LYS A 668 -8.54 -17.42 3.21
N GLU A 669 -9.38 -17.66 2.21
CA GLU A 669 -10.48 -16.77 1.82
C GLU A 669 -11.58 -16.70 2.88
N HIS A 670 -11.76 -17.77 3.65
CA HIS A 670 -12.82 -17.90 4.66
C HIS A 670 -12.35 -17.70 6.12
N ASN A 671 -11.23 -16.99 6.34
CA ASN A 671 -10.64 -16.74 7.66
C ASN A 671 -10.35 -18.01 8.50
N LEU A 672 -10.09 -19.14 7.84
CA LEU A 672 -9.72 -20.42 8.46
C LEU A 672 -8.21 -20.63 8.39
N ALA A 673 -7.42 -19.63 8.80
CA ALA A 673 -5.95 -19.67 8.71
C ALA A 673 -5.33 -20.88 9.44
N GLU A 674 -5.93 -21.30 10.56
CA GLU A 674 -5.49 -22.48 11.30
C GLU A 674 -5.69 -23.78 10.48
N PHE A 675 -6.74 -23.86 9.66
CA PHE A 675 -6.95 -25.01 8.78
C PHE A 675 -5.89 -25.04 7.69
N ALA A 676 -5.61 -23.89 7.05
CA ALA A 676 -4.57 -23.75 6.04
C ALA A 676 -3.17 -24.12 6.58
N ALA A 677 -2.83 -23.67 7.79
CA ALA A 677 -1.55 -23.94 8.43
C ALA A 677 -1.36 -25.43 8.80
N ASN A 678 -2.45 -26.16 9.05
CA ASN A 678 -2.43 -27.57 9.40
C ASN A 678 -2.63 -28.50 8.19
N LEU A 679 -2.55 -27.98 6.96
CA LEU A 679 -2.48 -28.83 5.77
C LEU A 679 -1.06 -29.37 5.56
N PRO A 680 -0.90 -30.68 5.28
CA PRO A 680 0.40 -31.25 4.98
C PRO A 680 0.99 -30.61 3.71
N ARG A 681 2.31 -30.37 3.70
CA ARG A 681 3.02 -29.79 2.54
C ARG A 681 3.16 -30.79 1.40
N ASP A 682 3.48 -32.04 1.75
CA ASP A 682 3.60 -33.16 0.84
C ASP A 682 2.39 -34.09 1.02
N ILE A 683 1.74 -34.49 -0.06
CA ILE A 683 0.62 -35.42 -0.02
C ILE A 683 1.11 -36.81 -0.42
N LYS A 684 1.14 -37.73 0.53
CA LYS A 684 1.51 -39.12 0.33
C LYS A 684 0.34 -40.02 0.72
N PHE A 685 0.06 -41.03 -0.09
CA PHE A 685 -0.92 -42.07 0.19
C PHE A 685 -0.22 -43.41 0.31
N SER A 686 -0.78 -44.32 1.11
CA SER A 686 -0.40 -45.73 1.06
C SER A 686 -0.85 -46.35 -0.26
N ARG A 687 -0.31 -47.53 -0.63
CA ARG A 687 -0.80 -48.29 -1.80
C ARG A 687 -2.30 -48.55 -1.72
N ASP A 688 -2.81 -48.85 -0.53
CA ASP A 688 -4.24 -49.03 -0.29
C ASP A 688 -5.02 -47.72 -0.43
N GLY A 689 -4.45 -46.60 0.01
CA GLY A 689 -5.01 -45.26 -0.18
C GLY A 689 -5.14 -44.90 -1.66
N GLU A 690 -4.10 -45.13 -2.47
CA GLU A 690 -4.16 -44.91 -3.92
C GLU A 690 -5.19 -45.81 -4.61
N ALA A 691 -5.26 -47.10 -4.22
CA ALA A 691 -6.28 -48.02 -4.72
C ALA A 691 -7.69 -47.54 -4.35
N ARG A 692 -7.86 -47.00 -3.13
CA ARG A 692 -9.13 -46.43 -2.64
C ARG A 692 -9.55 -45.20 -3.45
N ILE A 693 -8.61 -44.32 -3.81
CA ILE A 693 -8.87 -43.16 -4.68
C ILE A 693 -9.39 -43.64 -6.04
N ARG A 694 -8.72 -44.61 -6.67
CA ARG A 694 -9.16 -45.16 -7.97
C ARG A 694 -10.53 -45.83 -7.90
N GLU A 695 -10.79 -46.59 -6.84
CA GLU A 695 -12.11 -47.20 -6.61
C GLU A 695 -13.20 -46.13 -6.47
N ALA A 696 -12.93 -45.05 -5.74
CA ALA A 696 -13.87 -43.93 -5.61
C ALA A 696 -14.12 -43.22 -6.94
N LEU A 697 -13.08 -42.93 -7.75
CA LEU A 697 -13.27 -42.31 -9.07
C LEU A 697 -14.12 -43.19 -9.99
N LYS A 698 -13.93 -44.53 -9.96
CA LYS A 698 -14.78 -45.50 -10.68
C LYS A 698 -16.22 -45.57 -10.18
N MET A 699 -16.51 -45.02 -9.00
CA MET A 699 -17.86 -44.93 -8.42
C MET A 699 -18.50 -43.54 -8.62
N GLY A 700 -17.85 -42.61 -9.33
CA GLY A 700 -18.41 -41.30 -9.65
C GLY A 700 -18.12 -40.19 -8.63
N PHE A 701 -17.13 -40.37 -7.75
CA PHE A 701 -16.64 -39.32 -6.85
C PHE A 701 -15.67 -38.43 -7.61
N ASP A 702 -16.12 -37.25 -8.03
CA ASP A 702 -15.44 -36.37 -8.99
C ASP A 702 -14.85 -35.09 -8.37
N ARG A 703 -15.02 -34.89 -7.05
CA ARG A 703 -14.47 -33.77 -6.30
C ARG A 703 -13.61 -34.25 -5.15
N ALA A 704 -12.64 -33.41 -4.77
CA ALA A 704 -11.78 -33.64 -3.62
C ALA A 704 -11.62 -32.36 -2.77
N MET A 705 -11.38 -32.57 -1.47
CA MET A 705 -10.95 -31.53 -0.54
C MET A 705 -9.97 -32.12 0.46
N ILE A 706 -8.87 -31.42 0.72
CA ILE A 706 -7.90 -31.81 1.74
C ILE A 706 -8.29 -31.15 3.05
N LEU A 707 -8.50 -31.96 4.08
CA LEU A 707 -8.92 -31.48 5.39
C LEU A 707 -7.83 -31.75 6.43
N PRO A 708 -7.65 -30.84 7.41
CA PRO A 708 -6.77 -31.09 8.54
C PRO A 708 -7.38 -32.15 9.47
N ALA A 709 -6.67 -32.51 10.54
CA ALA A 709 -7.13 -33.51 11.50
C ALA A 709 -8.55 -33.23 12.05
N SER A 710 -9.35 -34.29 12.21
CA SER A 710 -10.76 -34.18 12.60
C SER A 710 -11.00 -33.51 13.97
N GLU A 711 -9.99 -33.55 14.84
CA GLU A 711 -9.96 -32.90 16.14
C GLU A 711 -9.93 -31.38 16.02
N LEU A 712 -9.13 -30.85 15.07
CA LEU A 712 -9.12 -29.42 14.75
C LEU A 712 -10.48 -28.99 14.18
N GLN A 713 -11.07 -29.81 13.32
CA GLN A 713 -12.38 -29.52 12.74
C GLN A 713 -13.46 -29.45 13.82
N SER A 714 -13.48 -30.42 14.73
CA SER A 714 -14.48 -30.54 15.79
C SER A 714 -14.39 -29.40 16.81
N ARG A 715 -13.18 -28.94 17.18
CA ARG A 715 -13.02 -27.78 18.07
C ARG A 715 -13.39 -26.44 17.40
N SER A 716 -13.44 -26.42 16.08
CA SER A 716 -13.66 -25.20 15.29
C SER A 716 -15.09 -25.05 14.77
N ILE A 717 -16.04 -25.87 15.22
CA ILE A 717 -17.44 -25.87 14.72
C ILE A 717 -18.10 -24.49 14.84
N GLU A 718 -17.85 -23.73 15.91
CA GLU A 718 -18.40 -22.37 16.06
C GLU A 718 -17.82 -21.39 15.05
N ALA A 719 -16.52 -21.47 14.79
CA ALA A 719 -15.85 -20.66 13.77
C ALA A 719 -16.36 -21.03 12.38
N LEU A 720 -16.47 -22.32 12.07
CA LEU A 720 -17.03 -22.82 10.80
C LEU A 720 -18.48 -22.35 10.60
N ALA A 721 -19.34 -22.41 11.63
CA ALA A 721 -20.72 -21.93 11.53
C ALA A 721 -20.80 -20.42 11.27
N THR A 722 -19.91 -19.65 11.90
CA THR A 722 -19.83 -18.19 11.74
C THR A 722 -19.35 -17.84 10.33
N GLU A 723 -18.21 -18.38 9.92
CA GLU A 723 -17.56 -18.04 8.66
C GLU A 723 -18.34 -18.56 7.45
N LEU A 724 -18.88 -19.78 7.52
CA LEU A 724 -19.36 -20.50 6.34
C LEU A 724 -20.88 -20.49 6.21
N ALA A 725 -21.63 -20.36 7.32
CA ALA A 725 -23.08 -20.46 7.34
C ALA A 725 -23.79 -19.19 7.84
N THR A 726 -23.04 -18.14 8.21
CA THR A 726 -23.60 -16.85 8.65
C THR A 726 -23.19 -15.69 7.76
N LYS A 727 -21.93 -15.64 7.31
CA LYS A 727 -21.44 -14.53 6.48
C LYS A 727 -22.08 -14.52 5.10
N PRO A 728 -22.38 -13.32 4.56
CA PRO A 728 -22.93 -13.21 3.22
C PRO A 728 -21.97 -13.78 2.18
N GLN A 729 -22.53 -14.41 1.17
CA GLN A 729 -21.80 -14.96 0.03
C GLN A 729 -21.90 -14.03 -1.18
N PRO A 730 -20.76 -13.62 -1.76
CA PRO A 730 -20.74 -12.93 -3.03
C PRO A 730 -21.31 -13.81 -4.15
N GLY A 731 -22.15 -13.24 -5.01
CA GLY A 731 -22.72 -13.93 -6.17
C GLY A 731 -24.06 -14.66 -5.92
N LEU A 732 -24.53 -14.78 -4.68
CA LEU A 732 -25.91 -15.20 -4.40
C LEU A 732 -26.89 -14.05 -4.56
N ALA A 733 -28.10 -14.36 -5.04
CA ALA A 733 -29.20 -13.41 -5.05
C ALA A 733 -29.62 -13.03 -3.61
N ALA A 734 -30.18 -11.83 -3.44
CA ALA A 734 -30.55 -11.31 -2.10
C ALA A 734 -31.58 -12.18 -1.36
N ASN A 735 -32.44 -12.89 -2.10
CA ASN A 735 -33.42 -13.85 -1.57
C ASN A 735 -32.82 -15.23 -1.26
N GLU A 736 -31.59 -15.50 -1.68
CA GLU A 736 -30.85 -16.75 -1.41
C GLU A 736 -29.71 -16.55 -0.42
N GLN A 737 -29.49 -15.33 0.07
CA GLN A 737 -28.39 -15.02 0.97
C GLN A 737 -28.56 -15.65 2.36
N PHE A 738 -27.45 -16.08 2.97
CA PHE A 738 -27.44 -16.63 4.33
C PHE A 738 -27.99 -15.62 5.36
N THR A 739 -28.88 -16.12 6.21
CA THR A 739 -29.26 -15.53 7.49
C THR A 739 -28.73 -16.38 8.63
N THR A 740 -28.98 -15.98 9.89
CA THR A 740 -28.44 -16.68 11.06
C THR A 740 -28.77 -18.18 11.05
N PRO A 741 -27.76 -19.07 11.07
CA PRO A 741 -27.98 -20.50 11.01
C PRO A 741 -28.63 -21.01 12.30
N TYR A 742 -29.39 -22.09 12.18
CA TYR A 742 -30.03 -22.75 13.31
C TYR A 742 -29.28 -24.04 13.65
N PHE A 743 -28.89 -24.20 14.91
CA PHE A 743 -28.31 -25.43 15.45
C PHE A 743 -29.15 -25.89 16.62
N GLU A 744 -29.72 -27.10 16.52
CA GLU A 744 -30.36 -27.75 17.66
C GLU A 744 -29.33 -28.06 18.76
N THR A 745 -29.74 -27.95 20.03
CA THR A 745 -28.89 -28.22 21.19
C THR A 745 -28.19 -29.59 21.09
N GLY A 746 -26.88 -29.59 21.33
CA GLY A 746 -26.04 -30.80 21.31
C GLY A 746 -25.53 -31.21 19.93
N THR A 747 -26.02 -30.62 18.83
CA THR A 747 -25.51 -30.93 17.47
C THR A 747 -24.10 -30.39 17.22
N LYS A 748 -23.76 -29.23 17.78
CA LYS A 748 -22.42 -28.63 17.66
C LYS A 748 -21.31 -29.45 18.34
N THR A 749 -21.70 -30.26 19.32
CA THR A 749 -20.80 -31.14 20.09
C THR A 749 -20.95 -32.60 19.68
N ALA A 750 -21.52 -32.86 18.49
CA ALA A 750 -21.64 -34.21 17.97
C ALA A 750 -20.25 -34.84 17.78
N ARG A 751 -20.12 -36.11 18.14
CA ARG A 751 -18.91 -36.90 17.95
C ARG A 751 -18.71 -37.21 16.47
N THR A 752 -17.51 -36.96 15.99
CA THR A 752 -17.04 -37.35 14.65
C THR A 752 -16.60 -38.81 14.65
N ASP A 753 -17.19 -39.62 13.78
CA ASP A 753 -16.84 -41.03 13.59
C ASP A 753 -16.08 -41.24 12.25
N ASN A 754 -15.38 -42.38 12.11
CA ASN A 754 -14.75 -42.82 10.85
C ASN A 754 -13.76 -41.82 10.22
N ARG A 755 -12.93 -41.14 11.03
CA ARG A 755 -11.84 -40.28 10.54
C ARG A 755 -10.46 -40.69 11.08
N PRO A 756 -9.37 -40.51 10.31
CA PRO A 756 -8.01 -40.71 10.79
C PRO A 756 -7.73 -39.82 12.00
N LYS A 757 -7.25 -40.42 13.09
CA LYS A 757 -6.95 -39.69 14.34
C LYS A 757 -5.66 -38.89 14.18
N GLY A 758 -5.70 -37.61 14.51
CA GLY A 758 -4.53 -36.72 14.51
C GLY A 758 -3.87 -36.51 13.15
N LYS A 759 -4.52 -36.92 12.04
CA LYS A 759 -3.95 -36.85 10.70
C LYS A 759 -4.86 -36.11 9.74
N ALA A 760 -4.25 -35.38 8.81
CA ALA A 760 -4.95 -34.83 7.67
C ALA A 760 -5.41 -35.96 6.74
N TYR A 761 -6.47 -35.69 5.98
CA TYR A 761 -7.03 -36.66 5.05
C TYR A 761 -7.61 -35.97 3.83
N MET A 762 -7.75 -36.73 2.76
CA MET A 762 -8.48 -36.32 1.57
C MET A 762 -9.91 -36.85 1.65
N LEU A 763 -10.87 -35.94 1.47
CA LEU A 763 -12.28 -36.27 1.33
C LEU A 763 -12.65 -36.22 -0.15
N LEU A 764 -13.08 -37.36 -0.68
CA LEU A 764 -13.64 -37.47 -2.02
C LEU A 764 -15.17 -37.45 -1.92
N TYR A 765 -15.81 -36.61 -2.73
CA TYR A 765 -17.27 -36.48 -2.77
C TYR A 765 -17.75 -36.32 -4.21
N SER A 766 -19.03 -36.57 -4.45
CA SER A 766 -19.65 -36.38 -5.76
C SER A 766 -20.34 -35.02 -5.84
N SER A 767 -20.17 -34.33 -6.97
CA SER A 767 -20.88 -33.09 -7.32
C SER A 767 -22.36 -33.31 -7.64
N GLY A 768 -22.78 -34.55 -7.90
CA GLY A 768 -24.16 -34.90 -8.26
C GLY A 768 -25.16 -34.86 -7.09
N ALA A 769 -26.43 -35.11 -7.39
CA ALA A 769 -27.51 -35.15 -6.39
C ALA A 769 -27.36 -36.33 -5.40
N ILE A 770 -27.99 -36.22 -4.22
CA ILE A 770 -28.01 -37.29 -3.21
C ILE A 770 -28.57 -38.59 -3.85
N PRO A 771 -27.85 -39.72 -3.75
CA PRO A 771 -28.24 -40.96 -4.44
C PRO A 771 -29.67 -41.39 -4.08
N ALA A 772 -30.50 -41.65 -5.09
CA ALA A 772 -31.91 -41.99 -4.87
C ALA A 772 -32.12 -43.21 -3.94
N LYS A 773 -31.18 -44.16 -3.96
CA LYS A 773 -31.23 -45.37 -3.13
C LYS A 773 -31.03 -45.10 -1.64
N THR A 774 -30.49 -43.95 -1.23
CA THR A 774 -30.30 -43.59 0.19
C THR A 774 -31.52 -42.87 0.78
N ARG A 775 -32.51 -42.53 -0.05
CA ARG A 775 -33.67 -41.73 0.38
C ARG A 775 -34.69 -42.56 1.15
N ASN A 776 -35.38 -41.89 2.08
CA ASN A 776 -36.42 -42.48 2.93
C ASN A 776 -35.94 -43.67 3.79
N GLN A 777 -34.62 -43.79 3.97
CA GLN A 777 -34.04 -44.82 4.82
C GLN A 777 -33.70 -44.25 6.20
N THR A 778 -33.81 -45.10 7.23
CA THR A 778 -33.32 -44.77 8.56
C THR A 778 -31.79 -44.82 8.59
N PRO A 779 -31.11 -44.06 9.46
CA PRO A 779 -29.67 -44.21 9.66
C PRO A 779 -29.23 -45.68 9.88
N THR A 780 -29.99 -46.46 10.65
CA THR A 780 -29.72 -47.90 10.87
C THR A 780 -29.74 -48.72 9.58
N GLN A 781 -30.61 -48.40 8.62
CA GLN A 781 -30.63 -49.04 7.29
C GLN A 781 -29.49 -48.56 6.39
N LEU A 782 -29.04 -47.31 6.57
CA LEU A 782 -27.97 -46.70 5.77
C LEU A 782 -26.58 -47.25 6.12
N TYR A 783 -26.27 -47.54 7.40
CA TYR A 783 -24.92 -48.00 7.77
C TYR A 783 -24.48 -49.29 7.06
N PRO A 784 -25.29 -50.37 7.01
CA PRO A 784 -24.90 -51.58 6.28
C PRO A 784 -24.68 -51.33 4.79
N MET A 785 -25.48 -50.46 4.18
CA MET A 785 -25.33 -50.08 2.77
C MET A 785 -24.04 -49.30 2.53
N PHE A 786 -23.74 -48.30 3.38
CA PHE A 786 -22.51 -47.52 3.30
C PHE A 786 -21.30 -48.43 3.49
N LYS A 787 -21.32 -49.30 4.52
CA LYS A 787 -20.27 -50.29 4.76
C LYS A 787 -20.07 -51.24 3.57
N ALA A 788 -21.14 -51.76 2.97
CA ALA A 788 -21.05 -52.66 1.82
C ALA A 788 -20.44 -52.00 0.58
N LYS A 789 -20.68 -50.70 0.40
CA LYS A 789 -20.10 -49.89 -0.68
C LYS A 789 -18.77 -49.23 -0.30
N LYS A 790 -18.29 -49.49 0.92
CA LYS A 790 -17.15 -48.82 1.56
C LYS A 790 -17.30 -47.28 1.64
N TRP A 791 -18.51 -46.75 1.58
CA TRP A 791 -18.75 -45.32 1.69
C TRP A 791 -18.66 -44.87 3.15
N ASP A 792 -18.17 -43.64 3.31
CA ASP A 792 -18.18 -42.89 4.56
C ASP A 792 -19.34 -41.90 4.58
N GLY A 793 -19.81 -41.54 5.77
CA GLY A 793 -20.77 -40.47 5.96
C GLY A 793 -20.07 -39.11 5.98
N LEU A 794 -20.80 -38.02 5.75
CA LEU A 794 -20.29 -36.69 6.08
C LEU A 794 -20.31 -36.46 7.59
N THR A 795 -19.40 -35.61 8.06
CA THR A 795 -19.41 -34.98 9.38
C THR A 795 -19.98 -33.56 9.29
N LEU A 796 -20.35 -32.97 10.43
CA LEU A 796 -20.91 -31.61 10.47
C LEU A 796 -19.94 -30.56 9.94
N ALA A 797 -18.64 -30.68 10.27
CA ALA A 797 -17.62 -29.77 9.79
C ALA A 797 -17.46 -29.85 8.26
N GLU A 798 -17.38 -31.06 7.71
CA GLU A 798 -17.28 -31.27 6.26
C GLU A 798 -18.53 -30.75 5.54
N TYR A 799 -19.72 -30.97 6.08
CA TYR A 799 -20.95 -30.43 5.51
C TYR A 799 -20.91 -28.90 5.41
N LEU A 800 -20.51 -28.19 6.47
CA LEU A 800 -20.44 -26.72 6.45
C LEU A 800 -19.42 -26.22 5.41
N LEU A 801 -18.27 -26.89 5.30
CA LEU A 801 -17.24 -26.59 4.31
C LEU A 801 -17.73 -26.82 2.88
N LEU A 802 -18.32 -27.99 2.62
CA LEU A 802 -18.79 -28.36 1.29
C LEU A 802 -20.00 -27.53 0.86
N GLN A 803 -20.96 -27.27 1.76
CA GLN A 803 -22.11 -26.42 1.45
C GLN A 803 -21.63 -25.03 1.00
N ARG A 804 -20.71 -24.42 1.76
CA ARG A 804 -20.18 -23.10 1.39
C ARG A 804 -19.41 -23.16 0.08
N LYS A 805 -18.46 -24.07 -0.06
CA LYS A 805 -17.63 -24.22 -1.27
C LYS A 805 -18.47 -24.44 -2.52
N GLU A 806 -19.41 -25.38 -2.49
CA GLU A 806 -20.24 -25.69 -3.64
C GLU A 806 -21.24 -24.57 -3.94
N SER A 807 -21.74 -23.89 -2.90
CA SER A 807 -22.61 -22.73 -3.13
C SER A 807 -21.89 -21.55 -3.80
N GLU A 808 -20.61 -21.33 -3.49
CA GLU A 808 -19.78 -20.32 -4.13
C GLU A 808 -19.46 -20.66 -5.58
N GLN A 809 -19.13 -21.92 -5.84
CA GLN A 809 -18.83 -22.40 -7.18
C GLN A 809 -20.05 -22.34 -8.11
N ASN A 810 -21.23 -22.72 -7.60
CA ASN A 810 -22.45 -22.80 -8.41
C ASN A 810 -23.31 -21.54 -8.38
N LYS A 811 -23.04 -20.63 -7.43
CA LYS A 811 -23.84 -19.41 -7.15
C LYS A 811 -25.31 -19.72 -6.80
N ASP A 812 -25.54 -20.85 -6.15
CA ASP A 812 -26.83 -21.24 -5.56
C ASP A 812 -26.62 -22.31 -4.47
N HIS A 813 -27.68 -22.79 -3.82
CA HIS A 813 -27.59 -23.80 -2.76
C HIS A 813 -27.80 -25.25 -3.24
N ARG A 814 -27.48 -25.56 -4.51
CA ARG A 814 -27.82 -26.86 -5.12
C ARG A 814 -27.12 -28.07 -4.51
N PHE A 815 -26.11 -27.88 -3.66
CA PHE A 815 -25.47 -28.99 -2.95
C PHE A 815 -26.46 -29.79 -2.09
N ASP A 816 -27.51 -29.15 -1.60
CA ASP A 816 -28.62 -29.77 -0.86
C ASP A 816 -29.83 -30.14 -1.74
N ALA A 817 -29.72 -30.04 -3.07
CA ALA A 817 -30.83 -30.35 -3.97
C ALA A 817 -30.94 -31.87 -4.28
N TYR A 818 -32.17 -32.39 -4.29
CA TYR A 818 -32.48 -33.77 -4.71
C TYR A 818 -32.51 -33.98 -6.23
N SER A 819 -32.36 -32.92 -7.01
CA SER A 819 -32.37 -32.88 -8.47
C SER A 819 -31.51 -31.72 -8.95
N ASP A 820 -31.20 -31.66 -10.24
CA ASP A 820 -30.47 -30.55 -10.84
C ASP A 820 -31.27 -29.21 -10.84
N THR A 821 -32.43 -29.18 -10.19
CA THR A 821 -33.25 -27.97 -9.99
C THR A 821 -33.11 -27.42 -8.56
N PRO A 822 -32.66 -26.16 -8.37
CA PRO A 822 -32.46 -25.53 -7.05
C PRO A 822 -33.71 -25.41 -6.17
N ALA A 823 -34.91 -25.53 -6.74
CA ALA A 823 -36.18 -25.32 -6.04
C ALA A 823 -36.52 -26.37 -4.97
N ASN A 824 -35.78 -27.49 -4.91
CA ASN A 824 -36.06 -28.63 -4.04
C ASN A 824 -34.93 -28.90 -3.02
N SER A 825 -34.32 -27.84 -2.48
CA SER A 825 -33.31 -27.94 -1.41
C SER A 825 -33.89 -28.57 -0.16
N GLN A 826 -33.29 -29.68 0.28
CA GLN A 826 -33.73 -30.39 1.48
C GLN A 826 -32.58 -31.14 2.15
N TRP A 827 -32.87 -31.55 3.38
CA TRP A 827 -31.94 -32.07 4.36
C TRP A 827 -31.18 -33.32 3.87
N THR A 828 -29.99 -33.54 4.44
CA THR A 828 -29.17 -34.75 4.33
C THR A 828 -28.84 -35.29 5.72
N TRP A 829 -28.78 -36.62 5.85
CA TRP A 829 -28.16 -37.27 7.00
C TRP A 829 -26.65 -37.02 7.02
N ILE A 830 -26.13 -36.64 8.18
CA ILE A 830 -24.70 -36.46 8.47
C ILE A 830 -24.26 -37.68 9.28
N LEU A 831 -24.14 -38.81 8.57
CA LEU A 831 -24.03 -40.15 9.17
C LEU A 831 -22.79 -40.35 10.04
N ASP A 832 -21.76 -39.52 9.93
CA ASP A 832 -20.56 -39.61 10.78
C ASP A 832 -20.53 -38.52 11.87
N SER A 833 -21.67 -37.89 12.17
CA SER A 833 -21.86 -37.01 13.34
C SER A 833 -22.93 -37.54 14.28
N ARG A 834 -22.50 -38.08 15.42
CA ARG A 834 -23.34 -38.71 16.45
C ARG A 834 -23.55 -37.78 17.64
N VAL A 835 -24.78 -37.57 18.03
CA VAL A 835 -25.08 -36.88 19.30
C VAL A 835 -25.15 -37.93 20.41
N PRO A 836 -24.33 -37.81 21.48
CA PRO A 836 -24.35 -38.75 22.60
C PRO A 836 -25.74 -38.87 23.22
N GLN A 837 -26.08 -40.07 23.65
CA GLN A 837 -27.30 -40.36 24.38
C GLN A 837 -27.24 -39.65 25.75
N THR A 838 -28.10 -38.65 25.95
CA THR A 838 -28.19 -37.87 27.20
C THR A 838 -29.25 -38.42 28.16
N ASP A 839 -30.15 -39.26 27.67
CA ASP A 839 -31.17 -40.00 28.42
C ASP A 839 -31.08 -41.50 28.05
N PRO A 840 -30.91 -42.42 29.02
CA PRO A 840 -30.88 -43.87 28.80
C PRO A 840 -32.07 -44.44 28.02
N ASN A 841 -33.21 -43.74 27.98
CA ASN A 841 -34.43 -44.16 27.27
C ASN A 841 -34.59 -43.50 25.89
N ALA A 842 -33.76 -42.51 25.54
CA ALA A 842 -33.80 -41.84 24.23
C ALA A 842 -32.79 -42.48 23.26
N PRO A 843 -33.15 -42.79 22.00
CA PRO A 843 -32.21 -43.37 21.05
C PRO A 843 -31.03 -42.43 20.77
N ALA A 844 -29.84 -43.00 20.50
CA ALA A 844 -28.69 -42.22 20.04
C ALA A 844 -29.07 -41.39 18.79
N GLY A 845 -28.63 -40.13 18.76
CA GLY A 845 -29.03 -39.19 17.72
C GLY A 845 -28.04 -39.14 16.56
N VAL A 846 -28.55 -38.95 15.34
CA VAL A 846 -27.75 -38.66 14.15
C VAL A 846 -28.06 -37.25 13.69
N VAL A 847 -27.01 -36.49 13.38
CA VAL A 847 -27.17 -35.14 12.86
C VAL A 847 -27.74 -35.21 11.45
N ARG A 848 -28.64 -34.27 11.13
CA ARG A 848 -29.01 -33.92 9.77
C ARG A 848 -28.81 -32.43 9.57
N ALA A 849 -28.47 -32.04 8.36
CA ALA A 849 -28.29 -30.64 8.00
C ALA A 849 -28.87 -30.37 6.61
N GLY A 850 -29.23 -29.12 6.35
CA GLY A 850 -29.67 -28.68 5.03
C GLY A 850 -29.89 -27.17 4.96
N TRP A 851 -29.78 -26.61 3.76
CA TRP A 851 -30.25 -25.28 3.43
C TRP A 851 -31.78 -25.23 3.43
N ASN A 852 -32.33 -24.33 4.25
CA ASN A 852 -33.75 -24.01 4.28
C ASN A 852 -34.01 -22.74 3.44
N PRO A 853 -34.57 -22.84 2.23
CA PRO A 853 -34.79 -21.68 1.36
C PRO A 853 -35.83 -20.71 1.93
N GLY A 854 -36.85 -21.20 2.64
CA GLY A 854 -37.89 -20.35 3.23
C GLY A 854 -37.38 -19.48 4.38
N ALA A 855 -36.51 -20.04 5.22
CA ALA A 855 -35.86 -19.31 6.31
C ALA A 855 -34.52 -18.68 5.89
N ARG A 856 -34.04 -18.95 4.66
CA ARG A 856 -32.75 -18.52 4.11
C ARG A 856 -31.58 -18.79 5.06
N ARG A 857 -31.50 -20.00 5.61
CA ARG A 857 -30.43 -20.37 6.55
C ARG A 857 -30.08 -21.84 6.47
N VAL A 858 -28.85 -22.16 6.86
CA VAL A 858 -28.47 -23.54 7.19
C VAL A 858 -29.17 -23.95 8.49
N VAL A 859 -29.78 -25.13 8.48
CA VAL A 859 -30.44 -25.71 9.64
C VAL A 859 -29.75 -27.04 9.96
N VAL A 860 -29.34 -27.19 11.21
CA VAL A 860 -28.70 -28.40 11.75
C VAL A 860 -29.56 -28.90 12.90
N ALA A 861 -30.02 -30.15 12.79
CA ALA A 861 -30.89 -30.80 13.76
C ALA A 861 -30.40 -32.23 14.01
N ARG A 862 -31.02 -32.92 14.97
CA ARG A 862 -30.79 -34.34 15.21
C ARG A 862 -32.11 -35.10 15.24
N ASP A 863 -32.03 -36.36 14.84
CA ASP A 863 -33.14 -37.31 14.95
C ASP A 863 -32.62 -38.68 15.41
N GLY A 864 -33.51 -39.53 15.90
CA GLY A 864 -33.16 -40.89 16.31
C GLY A 864 -32.71 -41.75 15.13
N VAL A 865 -31.83 -42.72 15.39
CA VAL A 865 -31.31 -43.66 14.37
C VAL A 865 -32.37 -44.50 13.64
N GLU A 866 -33.56 -44.64 14.22
CA GLU A 866 -34.70 -45.37 13.64
C GLU A 866 -35.73 -44.46 12.93
N VAL A 867 -35.51 -43.15 12.92
CA VAL A 867 -36.42 -42.22 12.25
C VAL A 867 -36.17 -42.25 10.75
N SER A 868 -37.22 -42.49 9.96
CA SER A 868 -37.23 -42.26 8.52
C SER A 868 -37.98 -40.97 8.23
N ILE A 869 -37.37 -40.11 7.42
CA ILE A 869 -37.94 -38.82 7.01
C ILE A 869 -38.12 -38.85 5.50
N SER A 870 -39.33 -38.50 5.03
CA SER A 870 -39.63 -38.48 3.60
C SER A 870 -38.70 -37.49 2.86
N GLY A 871 -38.11 -37.93 1.75
CA GLY A 871 -37.15 -37.18 0.94
C GLY A 871 -35.71 -37.27 1.45
N LEU A 872 -35.50 -37.39 2.76
CA LEU A 872 -34.18 -37.38 3.38
C LEU A 872 -33.32 -38.58 2.93
N GLY A 873 -32.10 -38.28 2.48
CA GLY A 873 -31.09 -39.29 2.15
C GLY A 873 -29.72 -38.93 2.74
N ALA A 874 -28.71 -39.72 2.41
CA ALA A 874 -27.33 -39.47 2.82
C ALA A 874 -26.42 -39.31 1.61
N ARG A 875 -25.61 -38.24 1.62
CA ARG A 875 -24.53 -38.03 0.65
C ARG A 875 -23.34 -38.91 1.02
N PRO A 876 -22.87 -39.79 0.12
CA PRO A 876 -21.68 -40.59 0.39
C PRO A 876 -20.42 -39.76 0.21
N ALA A 877 -19.41 -40.09 1.00
CA ALA A 877 -18.04 -39.62 0.84
C ALA A 877 -17.07 -40.82 0.86
N VAL A 878 -15.82 -40.57 0.49
CA VAL A 878 -14.72 -41.52 0.70
C VAL A 878 -13.56 -40.79 1.36
N VAL A 879 -13.11 -41.31 2.49
CA VAL A 879 -11.99 -40.77 3.26
C VAL A 879 -10.72 -41.54 2.93
N VAL A 880 -9.66 -40.81 2.60
CA VAL A 880 -8.33 -41.38 2.34
C VAL A 880 -7.30 -40.68 3.23
N GLU A 881 -6.69 -41.44 4.13
CA GLU A 881 -5.66 -40.95 5.03
C GLU A 881 -4.42 -40.46 4.27
N ILE A 882 -3.88 -39.31 4.67
CA ILE A 882 -2.60 -38.79 4.17
C ILE A 882 -1.51 -39.18 5.17
N LEU A 883 -0.41 -39.74 4.66
CA LEU A 883 0.68 -40.30 5.46
C LEU A 883 1.60 -39.25 6.08
#